data_AF-A0A1S2VM60-F1
#
_entry.id   AF-A0A1S2VM60-F1
#
_cell.length_a   1.000
_cell.length_b   1.000
_cell.length_c   1.000
_cell.angle_alpha   90.00
_cell.angle_beta   90.00
_cell.angle_gamma   90.00
#
_symmetry.space_group_name_H-M   'P 1'
#
loop_
_entity.id
_entity.type
_entity.pdbx_description
1 polymer ?
#
loop_
_entity_poly.entity_id
_entity_poly.type
_entity_poly.pdbx_seq_one_letter_code
_entity_poly.pdbx_strand_id
1 'polypeptide(L)'
;MTHVLPAAKRPVIVLFILFFLSGFAALLYQVIWQRLLVFYTGSDTVSISLIVSAFMTGLGLGYLVGGRLADRATPSLNLRYFVGAEAGILLFAAFSKGILYDYLFQSAPDFGDNAVVLYAVVFGVLLVPTFLMGFSLPALSKAFRFADGTEQARYISLLYFVNTLGAAVGAFVTGFVLVRQMGYASSIWVGVALNGICAIGALGLGRQHRQVGAGPVTDTETGSLPFTATLTLWSTHYFLSGLAALSLELIWFRVLETLIKSVSLTFSVLLAIYLGSMAIGTWVGVRLVKGRAYQVPARRERLFLIAQTILYSYTGLSVVIFIAGVSKLPALRFLWDYFLSGEPVLNARFTLFTYGLIPLFLLFVPTFLMGLSFAVSQSLIQDRYEEVGRKVGWLQFINIVGSAVGAWWVTWVGFPLFGSAELLRLIAGLSLVYGFVLFFRKHIHPVAMIVLVIVQLLAILTIPDNNRFWQLMNGVRSEKQILFNENESGVSVIKLDSAQSSGVVFVNGLGQSGLPFYIDEVHTLLGGLPVMIHPNPEKVAVIGLGSGGTVQGIGGRAETRRIDCFEIVSNQAQLLAEYAAVANDRAVEYVLSDKRLQLIFRDGRYALRQRPDLYDVIEADALRPSSAFSGNIYSKEYFALLRSRLKPKGLAVTWCPTGRVLNTFRQVFPYVLYVEHLVLIGSNEPILLDWGAIEQRATSVFSKQHYGMANVDLWKLIEKFRPVTQLLPRPTTVPDEINTDLFPKDEYSIRQRDKVGY
;
A
#
# COMPACT_ATOMS: atom_id res chain seq x y z
N MET A 1 22.27 44.55 -20.42
CA MET A 1 21.55 45.82 -20.20
C MET A 1 20.40 45.60 -19.23
N THR A 2 20.63 46.06 -18.00
CA THR A 2 19.70 46.68 -17.04
C THR A 2 18.31 46.07 -16.78
N HIS A 3 18.27 45.27 -15.70
CA HIS A 3 17.25 45.14 -14.66
C HIS A 3 15.90 45.89 -14.81
N VAL A 4 14.85 45.14 -15.15
CA VAL A 4 13.45 45.43 -14.77
C VAL A 4 12.86 44.16 -14.14
N LEU A 5 13.16 43.88 -12.87
CA LEU A 5 12.57 42.76 -12.11
C LEU A 5 12.46 43.09 -10.60
N PRO A 6 11.37 43.73 -10.11
CA PRO A 6 11.05 43.57 -8.67
C PRO A 6 9.57 43.30 -8.28
N ALA A 7 8.54 43.79 -8.97
CA ALA A 7 7.17 43.79 -8.42
C ALA A 7 6.36 42.48 -8.60
N ALA A 8 6.58 41.73 -9.69
CA ALA A 8 5.76 40.54 -10.03
C ALA A 8 6.21 39.22 -9.36
N LYS A 9 7.38 39.16 -8.69
CA LYS A 9 7.96 37.90 -8.17
C LYS A 9 7.40 37.42 -6.84
N ARG A 10 7.06 38.35 -5.93
CA ARG A 10 6.54 38.02 -4.59
C ARG A 10 5.24 37.19 -4.62
N PRO A 11 4.20 37.55 -5.41
CA PRO A 11 2.95 36.79 -5.42
C PRO A 11 3.13 35.34 -5.95
N VAL A 12 4.04 35.14 -6.90
CA VAL A 12 4.34 33.81 -7.45
C VAL A 12 5.05 32.91 -6.42
N ILE A 13 5.98 33.46 -5.64
CA ILE A 13 6.68 32.71 -4.59
C ILE A 13 5.70 32.28 -3.49
N VAL A 14 4.82 33.19 -3.05
CA VAL A 14 3.79 32.86 -2.07
C VAL A 14 2.90 31.75 -2.62
N LEU A 15 2.45 31.83 -3.88
CA LEU A 15 1.65 30.77 -4.48
C LEU A 15 2.37 29.42 -4.48
N PHE A 16 3.68 29.38 -4.76
CA PHE A 16 4.44 28.13 -4.70
C PHE A 16 4.50 27.53 -3.30
N ILE A 17 4.61 28.36 -2.26
CA ILE A 17 4.53 27.90 -0.86
C ILE A 17 3.14 27.33 -0.58
N LEU A 18 2.07 28.04 -0.96
CA LEU A 18 0.70 27.54 -0.77
C LEU A 18 0.49 26.21 -1.51
N PHE A 19 1.00 26.09 -2.74
CA PHE A 19 0.81 24.87 -3.52
C PHE A 19 1.66 23.69 -3.04
N PHE A 20 2.80 23.96 -2.39
CA PHE A 20 3.54 22.96 -1.60
C PHE A 20 2.72 22.47 -0.40
N LEU A 21 2.11 23.37 0.38
CA LEU A 21 1.27 22.99 1.53
C LEU A 21 0.02 22.23 1.10
N SER A 22 -0.59 22.60 -0.03
CA SER A 22 -1.70 21.87 -0.65
C SER A 22 -1.27 20.44 -1.03
N GLY A 23 -0.09 20.26 -1.63
CA GLY A 23 0.46 18.94 -1.94
C GLY A 23 0.73 18.09 -0.70
N PHE A 24 1.27 18.71 0.36
CA PHE A 24 1.46 18.06 1.65
C PHE A 24 0.13 17.55 2.22
N ALA A 25 -0.90 18.42 2.25
CA ALA A 25 -2.21 18.08 2.76
C ALA A 25 -2.87 16.96 1.94
N ALA A 26 -2.79 17.01 0.61
CA ALA A 26 -3.35 15.99 -0.27
C ALA A 26 -2.81 14.58 0.04
N LEU A 27 -1.50 14.44 0.22
CA LEU A 27 -0.87 13.14 0.53
C LEU A 27 -1.07 12.71 1.98
N LEU A 28 -1.16 13.66 2.92
CA LEU A 28 -1.61 13.38 4.27
C LEU A 28 -2.99 12.73 4.26
N TYR A 29 -3.94 13.32 3.52
CA TYR A 29 -5.29 12.76 3.40
C TYR A 29 -5.31 11.42 2.69
N GLN A 30 -4.56 11.26 1.60
CA GLN A 30 -4.51 9.98 0.89
C GLN A 30 -4.05 8.85 1.81
N VAL A 31 -2.97 9.06 2.58
CA VAL A 31 -2.46 8.07 3.54
C VAL A 31 -3.50 7.72 4.60
N ILE A 32 -4.20 8.72 5.15
CA ILE A 32 -5.16 8.49 6.26
C ILE A 32 -6.50 7.94 5.74
N TRP A 33 -7.08 8.54 4.70
CA TRP A 33 -8.37 8.11 4.15
C TRP A 33 -8.30 6.69 3.58
N GLN A 34 -7.18 6.28 3.00
CA GLN A 34 -6.97 4.88 2.62
C GLN A 34 -7.09 3.95 3.83
N ARG A 35 -6.50 4.32 4.98
CA ARG A 35 -6.62 3.52 6.22
C ARG A 35 -8.05 3.49 6.75
N LEU A 36 -8.77 4.61 6.70
CA LEU A 36 -10.16 4.65 7.15
C LEU A 36 -11.09 3.82 6.25
N LEU A 37 -10.88 3.87 4.94
CA LEU A 37 -11.68 3.13 3.96
C LEU A 37 -11.44 1.62 4.02
N VAL A 38 -10.21 1.20 4.34
CA VAL A 38 -9.87 -0.21 4.56
C VAL A 38 -10.72 -0.87 5.66
N PHE A 39 -11.13 -0.14 6.70
CA PHE A 39 -12.07 -0.70 7.68
C PHE A 39 -13.42 -1.10 7.06
N TYR A 40 -13.86 -0.35 6.04
CA TYR A 40 -15.10 -0.63 5.33
C TYR A 40 -14.94 -1.68 4.24
N THR A 41 -13.86 -1.64 3.45
CA THR A 41 -13.67 -2.53 2.28
C THR A 41 -12.91 -3.82 2.56
N GLY A 42 -12.06 -3.85 3.61
CA GLY A 42 -11.04 -4.88 3.83
C GLY A 42 -9.63 -4.39 3.46
N SER A 43 -8.59 -5.06 3.98
CA SER A 43 -7.17 -4.71 3.73
C SER A 43 -6.49 -5.54 2.64
N ASP A 44 -7.25 -6.27 1.82
CA ASP A 44 -6.69 -7.05 0.72
C ASP A 44 -6.24 -6.14 -0.45
N THR A 45 -5.36 -6.67 -1.29
CA THR A 45 -4.79 -5.93 -2.43
C THR A 45 -5.87 -5.42 -3.39
N VAL A 46 -6.95 -6.18 -3.57
CA VAL A 46 -8.07 -5.79 -4.44
C VAL A 46 -8.77 -4.54 -3.88
N SER A 47 -9.07 -4.53 -2.58
CA SER A 47 -9.68 -3.40 -1.88
C SER A 47 -8.80 -2.14 -1.95
N ILE A 48 -7.49 -2.29 -1.78
CA ILE A 48 -6.53 -1.18 -1.91
C ILE A 48 -6.52 -0.63 -3.35
N SER A 49 -6.44 -1.49 -4.37
CA SER A 49 -6.48 -1.07 -5.78
C SER A 49 -7.78 -0.35 -6.14
N LEU A 50 -8.91 -0.77 -5.57
CA LEU A 50 -10.22 -0.13 -5.73
C LEU A 50 -10.22 1.29 -5.15
N ILE A 51 -9.71 1.47 -3.92
CA ILE A 51 -9.61 2.79 -3.28
C ILE A 51 -8.72 3.73 -4.09
N VAL A 52 -7.53 3.27 -4.51
CA VAL A 52 -6.59 4.07 -5.32
C VAL A 52 -7.22 4.43 -6.66
N SER A 53 -7.87 3.48 -7.34
CA SER A 53 -8.57 3.74 -8.61
C SER A 53 -9.68 4.79 -8.44
N ALA A 54 -10.51 4.68 -7.40
CA ALA A 54 -11.57 5.65 -7.12
C ALA A 54 -11.00 7.06 -6.87
N PHE A 55 -9.90 7.15 -6.11
CA PHE A 55 -9.19 8.42 -5.88
C PHE A 55 -8.67 9.03 -7.17
N MET A 56 -8.03 8.22 -8.02
CA MET A 56 -7.49 8.64 -9.31
C MET A 56 -8.61 9.08 -10.27
N THR A 57 -9.72 8.35 -10.35
CA THR A 57 -10.85 8.72 -11.22
C THR A 57 -11.41 10.10 -10.86
N GLY A 58 -11.62 10.39 -9.57
CA GLY A 58 -12.10 11.71 -9.15
C GLY A 58 -11.09 12.83 -9.47
N LEU A 59 -9.80 12.58 -9.26
CA LEU A 59 -8.70 13.48 -9.64
C LEU A 59 -8.73 13.78 -11.16
N GLY A 60 -8.91 12.75 -11.99
CA GLY A 60 -8.99 12.89 -13.45
C GLY A 60 -10.16 13.74 -13.90
N LEU A 61 -11.35 13.53 -13.33
CA LEU A 61 -12.53 14.36 -13.61
C LEU A 61 -12.29 15.81 -13.22
N GLY A 62 -11.60 16.04 -12.08
CA GLY A 62 -11.15 17.35 -11.64
C GLY A 62 -10.25 18.05 -12.66
N TYR A 63 -9.25 17.34 -13.19
CA TYR A 63 -8.37 17.85 -14.25
C TYR A 63 -9.15 18.25 -15.51
N LEU A 64 -10.07 17.38 -15.95
CA LEU A 64 -10.84 17.59 -17.17
C LEU A 64 -11.75 18.82 -17.08
N VAL A 65 -12.50 18.96 -15.97
CA VAL A 65 -13.39 20.11 -15.75
C VAL A 65 -12.59 21.36 -15.44
N GLY A 66 -11.57 21.25 -14.59
CA GLY A 66 -10.68 22.35 -14.23
C GLY A 66 -10.00 22.97 -15.44
N GLY A 67 -9.53 22.17 -16.39
CA GLY A 67 -8.94 22.67 -17.62
C GLY A 67 -9.90 23.51 -18.47
N ARG A 68 -11.15 23.06 -18.62
CA ARG A 68 -12.19 23.78 -19.38
C ARG A 68 -12.59 25.08 -18.71
N LEU A 69 -12.75 25.07 -17.39
CA LEU A 69 -13.13 26.28 -16.64
C LEU A 69 -11.98 27.28 -16.55
N ALA A 70 -10.73 26.81 -16.46
CA ALA A 70 -9.56 27.67 -16.33
C ALA A 70 -9.28 28.52 -17.58
N ASP A 71 -9.51 27.97 -18.78
CA ASP A 71 -9.35 28.73 -20.03
C ASP A 71 -10.42 29.80 -20.22
N ARG A 72 -11.63 29.59 -19.67
CA ARG A 72 -12.74 30.55 -19.72
C ARG A 72 -12.63 31.65 -18.65
N ALA A 73 -11.77 31.47 -17.67
CA ALA A 73 -11.66 32.37 -16.53
C ALA A 73 -10.51 33.36 -16.67
N THR A 74 -10.70 34.55 -16.09
CA THR A 74 -9.61 35.53 -15.93
C THR A 74 -8.58 35.01 -14.91
N PRO A 75 -7.32 35.49 -14.95
CA PRO A 75 -6.29 35.07 -13.99
C PRO A 75 -6.69 35.24 -12.51
N SER A 76 -7.43 36.32 -12.19
CA SER A 76 -7.93 36.57 -10.83
C SER A 76 -9.07 35.63 -10.43
N LEU A 77 -9.93 35.22 -11.38
CA LEU A 77 -10.97 34.24 -11.16
C LEU A 77 -10.38 32.83 -10.98
N ASN A 78 -9.32 32.49 -11.72
CA ASN A 78 -8.58 31.24 -11.53
C ASN A 78 -7.97 31.10 -10.13
N LEU A 79 -7.44 32.18 -9.56
CA LEU A 79 -7.03 32.21 -8.14
C LEU A 79 -8.21 31.98 -7.19
N ARG A 80 -9.39 32.53 -7.48
CA ARG A 80 -10.60 32.28 -6.67
C ARG A 80 -11.09 30.83 -6.79
N TYR A 81 -10.95 30.21 -7.96
CA TYR A 81 -11.27 28.79 -8.08
C TYR A 81 -10.32 27.94 -7.24
N PHE A 82 -9.02 28.27 -7.20
CA PHE A 82 -8.08 27.60 -6.29
C PHE A 82 -8.47 27.79 -4.82
N VAL A 83 -8.85 29.01 -4.40
CA VAL A 83 -9.40 29.25 -3.05
C VAL A 83 -10.61 28.35 -2.78
N GLY A 84 -11.56 28.28 -3.71
CA GLY A 84 -12.75 27.45 -3.58
C GLY A 84 -12.43 25.97 -3.47
N ALA A 85 -11.46 25.48 -4.26
CA ALA A 85 -10.99 24.11 -4.19
C ALA A 85 -10.36 23.79 -2.83
N GLU A 86 -9.44 24.62 -2.35
CA GLU A 86 -8.79 24.44 -1.04
C GLU A 86 -9.79 24.54 0.12
N ALA A 87 -10.77 25.45 0.05
CA ALA A 87 -11.82 25.58 1.05
C ALA A 87 -12.80 24.38 1.03
N GLY A 88 -13.11 23.84 -0.15
CA GLY A 88 -13.95 22.64 -0.27
C GLY A 88 -13.24 21.38 0.23
N ILE A 89 -11.94 21.24 -0.05
CA ILE A 89 -11.10 20.16 0.50
C ILE A 89 -11.02 20.27 2.01
N LEU A 90 -10.77 21.48 2.54
CA LEU A 90 -10.80 21.76 3.98
C LEU A 90 -12.11 21.33 4.62
N LEU A 91 -13.24 21.73 4.01
CA LEU A 91 -14.56 21.42 4.54
C LEU A 91 -14.80 19.91 4.58
N PHE A 92 -14.52 19.22 3.48
CA PHE A 92 -14.63 17.76 3.43
C PHE A 92 -13.71 17.11 4.48
N ALA A 93 -12.46 17.54 4.56
CA ALA A 93 -11.49 16.98 5.49
C ALA A 93 -11.94 17.12 6.95
N ALA A 94 -12.48 18.28 7.34
CA ALA A 94 -13.01 18.51 8.69
C ALA A 94 -14.13 17.53 9.07
N PHE A 95 -14.94 17.09 8.11
CA PHE A 95 -16.00 16.09 8.30
C PHE A 95 -15.59 14.66 7.93
N SER A 96 -14.40 14.46 7.36
CA SER A 96 -14.01 13.19 6.75
C SER A 96 -13.97 12.02 7.73
N LYS A 97 -13.59 12.23 9.00
CA LYS A 97 -13.70 11.19 10.04
C LYS A 97 -15.15 10.78 10.30
N GLY A 98 -16.06 11.75 10.37
CA GLY A 98 -17.50 11.48 10.54
C GLY A 98 -18.08 10.74 9.33
N ILE A 99 -17.69 11.12 8.12
CA ILE A 99 -18.19 10.52 6.87
C ILE A 99 -17.61 9.10 6.69
N LEU A 100 -16.29 8.94 6.77
CA LEU A 100 -15.58 7.70 6.41
C LEU A 100 -15.62 6.66 7.52
N TYR A 101 -15.55 7.08 8.78
CA TYR A 101 -15.47 6.16 9.91
C TYR A 101 -16.81 6.04 10.66
N ASP A 102 -17.36 7.14 11.18
CA ASP A 102 -18.57 7.07 12.01
C ASP A 102 -19.82 6.68 11.20
N TYR A 103 -19.96 7.18 9.97
CA TYR A 103 -21.07 6.83 9.10
C TYR A 103 -20.76 5.60 8.25
N LEU A 104 -19.79 5.69 7.32
CA LEU A 104 -19.55 4.63 6.33
C LEU A 104 -19.12 3.31 6.98
N PHE A 105 -18.17 3.33 7.92
CA PHE A 105 -17.71 2.08 8.56
C PHE A 105 -18.66 1.59 9.68
N GLN A 106 -19.14 2.46 10.58
CA GLN A 106 -19.91 2.01 11.75
C GLN A 106 -21.43 1.92 11.54
N SER A 107 -22.00 2.68 10.61
CA SER A 107 -23.46 2.86 10.53
C SER A 107 -24.09 2.51 9.18
N ALA A 108 -23.32 2.58 8.09
CA ALA A 108 -23.86 2.37 6.76
C ALA A 108 -24.32 0.92 6.55
N PRO A 109 -25.36 0.71 5.73
CA PRO A 109 -25.82 -0.63 5.40
C PRO A 109 -24.71 -1.45 4.74
N ASP A 110 -24.71 -2.74 5.06
CA ASP A 110 -23.85 -3.70 4.38
C ASP A 110 -24.37 -3.94 2.96
N PHE A 111 -23.68 -3.37 1.97
CA PHE A 111 -24.01 -3.52 0.55
C PHE A 111 -23.43 -4.83 -0.08
N GLY A 112 -22.81 -5.68 0.75
CA GLY A 112 -22.21 -6.95 0.36
C GLY A 112 -20.86 -6.83 -0.35
N ASP A 113 -20.35 -7.98 -0.80
CA ASP A 113 -18.96 -8.16 -1.29
C ASP A 113 -18.76 -7.81 -2.78
N ASN A 114 -19.71 -7.12 -3.41
CA ASN A 114 -19.61 -6.81 -4.83
C ASN A 114 -18.61 -5.66 -5.05
N ALA A 115 -17.49 -5.96 -5.71
CA ALA A 115 -16.44 -4.99 -5.99
C ALA A 115 -16.93 -3.74 -6.75
N VAL A 116 -17.94 -3.86 -7.62
CA VAL A 116 -18.51 -2.71 -8.35
C VAL A 116 -19.27 -1.80 -7.40
N VAL A 117 -20.03 -2.36 -6.46
CA VAL A 117 -20.79 -1.60 -5.47
C VAL A 117 -19.85 -0.92 -4.48
N LEU A 118 -18.83 -1.64 -3.99
CA LEU A 118 -17.78 -1.05 -3.15
C LEU A 118 -17.06 0.09 -3.86
N TYR A 119 -16.71 -0.08 -5.15
CA TYR A 119 -16.10 0.99 -5.94
C TYR A 119 -17.02 2.19 -6.06
N ALA A 120 -18.30 1.99 -6.39
CA ALA A 120 -19.26 3.08 -6.53
C ALA A 120 -19.43 3.88 -5.21
N VAL A 121 -19.48 3.19 -4.07
CA VAL A 121 -19.57 3.85 -2.74
C VAL A 121 -18.31 4.63 -2.44
N VAL A 122 -17.13 4.01 -2.56
CA VAL A 122 -15.84 4.65 -2.29
C VAL A 122 -15.61 5.84 -3.23
N PHE A 123 -15.87 5.67 -4.52
CA PHE A 123 -15.80 6.73 -5.52
C PHE A 123 -16.77 7.87 -5.20
N GLY A 124 -18.03 7.56 -4.88
CA GLY A 124 -19.03 8.57 -4.55
C GLY A 124 -18.62 9.44 -3.36
N VAL A 125 -18.08 8.82 -2.31
CA VAL A 125 -17.63 9.54 -1.11
C VAL A 125 -16.35 10.35 -1.36
N LEU A 126 -15.39 9.80 -2.12
CA LEU A 126 -14.12 10.48 -2.42
C LEU A 126 -14.19 11.46 -3.60
N LEU A 127 -15.26 11.45 -4.39
CA LEU A 127 -15.36 12.24 -5.62
C LEU A 127 -15.14 13.72 -5.34
N VAL A 128 -15.79 14.29 -4.34
CA VAL A 128 -15.71 15.73 -4.05
C VAL A 128 -14.27 16.18 -3.74
N PRO A 129 -13.57 15.64 -2.72
CA PRO A 129 -12.22 16.11 -2.41
C PRO A 129 -11.22 15.83 -3.54
N THR A 130 -11.31 14.66 -4.19
CA THR A 130 -10.35 14.29 -5.24
C THR A 130 -10.57 15.09 -6.53
N PHE A 131 -11.83 15.37 -6.89
CA PHE A 131 -12.17 16.30 -7.95
C PHE A 131 -11.58 17.69 -7.71
N LEU A 132 -11.71 18.23 -6.49
CA LEU A 132 -11.16 19.54 -6.15
C LEU A 132 -9.62 19.52 -6.17
N MET A 133 -8.97 18.44 -5.73
CA MET A 133 -7.52 18.28 -5.84
C MET A 133 -7.05 18.29 -7.31
N GLY A 134 -7.76 17.59 -8.19
CA GLY A 134 -7.44 17.54 -9.62
C GLY A 134 -7.72 18.85 -10.35
N PHE A 135 -8.69 19.62 -9.86
CA PHE A 135 -9.06 20.92 -10.38
C PHE A 135 -7.97 21.99 -10.15
N SER A 136 -7.20 21.90 -9.05
CA SER A 136 -6.27 22.94 -8.60
C SER A 136 -5.16 23.27 -9.60
N LEU A 137 -4.49 22.28 -10.20
CA LEU A 137 -3.36 22.53 -11.12
C LEU A 137 -3.79 23.23 -12.42
N PRO A 138 -4.86 22.80 -13.14
CA PRO A 138 -5.36 23.55 -14.28
C PRO A 138 -5.75 24.99 -13.95
N ALA A 139 -6.42 25.24 -12.82
CA ALA A 139 -6.76 26.59 -12.40
C ALA A 139 -5.50 27.44 -12.17
N LEU A 140 -4.53 26.93 -11.41
CA LEU A 140 -3.28 27.63 -11.16
C LEU A 140 -2.43 27.82 -12.42
N SER A 141 -2.50 26.91 -13.39
CA SER A 141 -1.80 27.06 -14.67
C SER A 141 -2.16 28.34 -15.43
N LYS A 142 -3.34 28.92 -15.16
CA LYS A 142 -3.87 30.16 -15.77
C LYS A 142 -3.95 31.34 -14.79
N ALA A 143 -3.53 31.16 -13.53
CA ALA A 143 -3.53 32.20 -12.51
C ALA A 143 -2.55 33.37 -12.82
N PHE A 144 -1.52 33.11 -13.63
CA PHE A 144 -0.58 34.11 -14.11
C PHE A 144 -0.36 33.94 -15.62
N ARG A 145 -0.33 35.06 -16.35
CA ARG A 145 -0.04 35.11 -17.78
C ARG A 145 1.41 35.51 -18.01
N PHE A 146 2.14 34.72 -18.79
CA PHE A 146 3.49 35.03 -19.24
C PHE A 146 3.53 35.40 -20.73
N ALA A 147 4.63 36.04 -21.16
CA ALA A 147 4.75 36.62 -22.50
C ALA A 147 4.89 35.56 -23.62
N ASP A 148 5.44 34.39 -23.31
CA ASP A 148 5.60 33.29 -24.26
C ASP A 148 5.15 31.94 -23.66
N GLY A 149 4.83 30.98 -24.52
CA GLY A 149 4.38 29.64 -24.12
C GLY A 149 5.45 28.80 -23.40
N THR A 150 6.74 29.13 -23.58
CA THR A 150 7.85 28.40 -22.95
C THR A 150 7.96 28.77 -21.47
N GLU A 151 7.83 30.05 -21.15
CA GLU A 151 7.75 30.58 -19.78
C GLU A 151 6.47 30.12 -19.09
N GLN A 152 5.36 30.01 -19.83
CA GLN A 152 4.12 29.39 -19.33
C GLN A 152 4.33 27.92 -18.98
N ALA A 153 4.92 27.13 -19.89
CA ALA A 153 5.27 25.72 -19.63
C ALA A 153 6.19 25.56 -18.42
N ARG A 154 7.16 26.48 -18.26
CA ARG A 154 8.06 26.51 -17.11
C ARG A 154 7.30 26.76 -15.82
N TYR A 155 6.37 27.70 -15.81
CA TYR A 155 5.54 28.00 -14.65
C TYR A 155 4.70 26.79 -14.24
N ILE A 156 4.05 26.12 -15.19
CA ILE A 156 3.28 24.90 -14.97
C ILE A 156 4.16 23.78 -14.39
N SER A 157 5.35 23.61 -14.95
CA SER A 157 6.31 22.61 -14.47
C SER A 157 6.81 22.92 -13.06
N LEU A 158 7.01 24.20 -12.71
CA LEU A 158 7.38 24.61 -11.36
C LEU A 158 6.24 24.42 -10.36
N LEU A 159 4.97 24.66 -10.76
CA LEU A 159 3.81 24.34 -9.95
C LEU A 159 3.76 22.85 -9.63
N TYR A 160 3.89 22.00 -10.65
CA TYR A 160 3.94 20.54 -10.47
C TYR A 160 5.09 20.15 -9.53
N PHE A 161 6.30 20.66 -9.77
CA PHE A 161 7.46 20.42 -8.91
C PHE A 161 7.20 20.72 -7.42
N VAL A 162 6.71 21.91 -7.08
CA VAL A 162 6.52 22.30 -5.67
C VAL A 162 5.41 21.51 -5.01
N ASN A 163 4.35 21.19 -5.74
CA ASN A 163 3.25 20.38 -5.24
C ASN A 163 3.68 18.92 -5.02
N THR A 164 4.37 18.31 -5.98
CA THR A 164 4.92 16.95 -5.86
C THR A 164 5.97 16.87 -4.74
N LEU A 165 6.78 17.91 -4.53
CA LEU A 165 7.71 17.97 -3.40
C LEU A 165 6.96 18.05 -2.06
N GLY A 166 5.93 18.90 -1.97
CA GLY A 166 5.05 18.98 -0.81
C GLY A 166 4.38 17.67 -0.49
N ALA A 167 3.88 16.98 -1.52
CA ALA A 167 3.30 15.65 -1.46
C ALA A 167 4.29 14.59 -0.94
N ALA A 168 5.53 14.59 -1.42
CA ALA A 168 6.58 13.69 -0.93
C ALA A 168 6.87 13.89 0.56
N VAL A 169 6.99 15.15 1.00
CA VAL A 169 7.19 15.48 2.43
C VAL A 169 5.95 15.13 3.24
N GLY A 170 4.75 15.38 2.71
CA GLY A 170 3.47 15.04 3.35
C GLY A 170 3.32 13.54 3.60
N ALA A 171 3.62 12.71 2.60
CA ALA A 171 3.59 11.25 2.73
C ALA A 171 4.57 10.77 3.81
N PHE A 172 5.81 11.27 3.81
CA PHE A 172 6.82 10.91 4.80
C PHE A 172 6.44 11.34 6.23
N VAL A 173 6.13 12.62 6.41
CA VAL A 173 5.83 13.21 7.73
C VAL A 173 4.54 12.60 8.32
N THR A 174 3.54 12.30 7.48
CA THR A 174 2.30 11.68 7.95
C THR A 174 2.55 10.31 8.57
N GLY A 175 3.25 9.41 7.87
CA GLY A 175 3.54 8.07 8.38
C GLY A 175 4.51 8.04 9.56
N PHE A 176 5.60 8.82 9.51
CA PHE A 176 6.67 8.76 10.50
C PHE A 176 6.42 9.59 11.76
N VAL A 177 5.68 10.69 11.63
CA VAL A 177 5.53 11.70 12.70
C VAL A 177 4.07 11.79 13.14
N LEU A 178 3.16 12.15 12.23
CA LEU A 178 1.80 12.52 12.62
C LEU A 178 1.01 11.31 13.12
N VAL A 179 0.86 10.26 12.31
CA VAL A 179 0.12 9.05 12.72
C VAL A 179 0.71 8.43 13.99
N ARG A 180 2.04 8.40 14.08
CA ARG A 180 2.77 7.86 15.23
C ARG A 180 2.52 8.62 16.53
N GLN A 181 2.40 9.95 16.49
CA GLN A 181 2.29 10.79 17.67
C GLN A 181 0.84 11.10 18.07
N MET A 182 -0.06 11.27 17.10
CA MET A 182 -1.41 11.80 17.34
C MET A 182 -2.55 10.95 16.74
N GLY A 183 -2.25 9.87 16.03
CA GLY A 183 -3.24 9.00 15.38
C GLY A 183 -3.86 9.62 14.12
N TYR A 184 -4.80 8.90 13.50
CA TYR A 184 -5.44 9.27 12.24
C TYR A 184 -6.32 10.52 12.37
N ALA A 185 -7.21 10.55 13.38
CA ALA A 185 -8.21 11.61 13.52
C ALA A 185 -7.57 12.99 13.75
N SER A 186 -6.57 13.07 14.63
CA SER A 186 -5.87 14.33 14.92
C SER A 186 -5.00 14.78 13.74
N SER A 187 -4.41 13.85 13.00
CA SER A 187 -3.58 14.16 11.84
C SER A 187 -4.39 14.84 10.72
N ILE A 188 -5.67 14.48 10.54
CA ILE A 188 -6.57 15.14 9.58
C ILE A 188 -6.66 16.65 9.85
N TRP A 189 -6.70 17.07 11.11
CA TRP A 189 -6.77 18.49 11.48
C TRP A 189 -5.52 19.29 11.09
N VAL A 190 -4.36 18.64 10.99
CA VAL A 190 -3.15 19.27 10.42
C VAL A 190 -3.38 19.60 8.95
N GLY A 191 -3.93 18.65 8.16
CA GLY A 191 -4.32 18.90 6.78
C GLY A 191 -5.34 20.05 6.67
N VAL A 192 -6.37 20.05 7.53
CA VAL A 192 -7.42 21.09 7.56
C VAL A 192 -6.80 22.47 7.75
N ALA A 193 -5.87 22.60 8.70
CA ALA A 193 -5.14 23.85 8.94
C ALA A 193 -4.31 24.26 7.72
N LEU A 194 -3.63 23.32 7.07
CA LEU A 194 -2.82 23.59 5.87
C LEU A 194 -3.67 24.08 4.69
N ASN A 195 -4.80 23.44 4.38
CA ASN A 195 -5.71 23.92 3.34
C ASN A 195 -6.32 25.28 3.72
N GLY A 196 -6.53 25.55 5.01
CA GLY A 196 -7.00 26.85 5.50
C GLY A 196 -5.99 27.96 5.22
N ILE A 197 -4.70 27.68 5.48
CA ILE A 197 -3.59 28.56 5.12
C ILE A 197 -3.54 28.78 3.60
N CYS A 198 -3.73 27.73 2.79
CA CYS A 198 -3.80 27.83 1.33
C CYS A 198 -4.93 28.75 0.87
N ALA A 199 -6.16 28.54 1.36
CA ALA A 199 -7.33 29.31 0.99
C ALA A 199 -7.20 30.79 1.40
N ILE A 200 -6.80 31.06 2.65
CA ILE A 200 -6.63 32.43 3.16
C ILE A 200 -5.47 33.14 2.46
N GLY A 201 -4.35 32.45 2.26
CA GLY A 201 -3.17 32.99 1.56
C GLY A 201 -3.50 33.34 0.10
N ALA A 202 -4.20 32.46 -0.62
CA ALA A 202 -4.59 32.70 -2.01
C ALA A 202 -5.63 33.82 -2.14
N LEU A 203 -6.54 33.96 -1.17
CA LEU A 203 -7.45 35.12 -1.08
C LEU A 203 -6.67 36.44 -0.94
N GLY A 204 -5.63 36.45 -0.10
CA GLY A 204 -4.74 37.61 0.06
C GLY A 204 -4.06 38.01 -1.24
N LEU A 205 -3.56 37.03 -2.00
CA LEU A 205 -2.96 37.26 -3.32
C LEU A 205 -3.97 37.81 -4.33
N GLY A 206 -5.19 37.25 -4.36
CA GLY A 206 -6.26 37.69 -5.26
C GLY A 206 -6.69 39.14 -5.04
N ARG A 207 -6.65 39.64 -3.80
CA ARG A 207 -6.95 41.05 -3.46
C ARG A 207 -5.89 42.01 -3.99
N GLN A 208 -4.62 41.64 -3.93
CA GLN A 208 -3.51 42.45 -4.44
C GLN A 208 -3.49 42.50 -5.97
N HIS A 209 -3.84 41.40 -6.64
CA HIS A 209 -3.87 41.32 -8.11
C HIS A 209 -5.03 42.10 -8.75
N ARG A 210 -6.11 42.38 -8.00
CA ARG A 210 -7.28 43.13 -8.47
C ARG A 210 -6.99 44.62 -8.75
N GLN A 211 -5.85 45.14 -8.29
CA GLN A 211 -5.43 46.53 -8.52
C GLN A 211 -4.72 46.76 -9.86
N VAL A 212 -4.38 45.72 -10.63
CA VAL A 212 -3.81 45.85 -11.97
C VAL A 212 -4.89 45.46 -12.98
N GLY A 213 -5.39 46.46 -13.72
CA GLY A 213 -6.65 46.40 -14.48
C GLY A 213 -6.83 45.18 -15.40
N ALA A 214 -8.00 44.54 -15.29
CA ALA A 214 -8.46 43.53 -16.23
C ALA A 214 -9.35 44.19 -17.28
N GLY A 215 -8.87 44.30 -18.52
CA GLY A 215 -9.74 44.53 -19.67
C GLY A 215 -10.64 43.32 -19.92
N PRO A 216 -11.80 43.50 -20.59
CA PRO A 216 -12.73 42.40 -20.87
C PRO A 216 -12.00 41.35 -21.72
N VAL A 217 -12.06 40.09 -21.31
CA VAL A 217 -11.75 38.98 -22.22
C VAL A 217 -12.91 38.95 -23.19
N THR A 218 -12.71 39.43 -24.41
CA THR A 218 -13.66 39.26 -25.51
C THR A 218 -13.97 37.78 -25.65
N ASP A 219 -15.26 37.45 -25.71
CA ASP A 219 -15.80 36.12 -26.04
C ASP A 219 -15.28 35.67 -27.42
N THR A 220 -14.02 35.24 -27.51
CA THR A 220 -13.61 34.37 -28.59
C THR A 220 -14.21 33.01 -28.28
N GLU A 221 -15.12 32.56 -29.14
CA GLU A 221 -15.78 31.26 -29.06
C GLU A 221 -14.77 30.19 -28.63
N THR A 222 -14.86 29.76 -27.37
CA THR A 222 -14.02 28.68 -26.84
C THR A 222 -14.57 27.35 -27.35
N GLY A 223 -14.32 27.07 -28.62
CA GLY A 223 -14.64 25.80 -29.27
C GLY A 223 -13.99 24.61 -28.59
N SER A 224 -14.40 23.39 -28.92
CA SER A 224 -13.79 22.14 -28.43
C SER A 224 -12.27 22.13 -28.62
N LEU A 225 -11.53 21.45 -27.74
CA LEU A 225 -10.09 21.28 -27.88
C LEU A 225 -9.79 20.60 -29.24
N PRO A 226 -9.06 21.23 -30.18
CA PRO A 226 -8.83 20.66 -31.49
C PRO A 226 -7.84 19.50 -31.39
N PHE A 227 -8.28 18.29 -31.76
CA PHE A 227 -7.43 17.09 -31.78
C PHE A 227 -6.51 17.10 -33.00
N THR A 228 -5.37 17.78 -32.85
CA THR A 228 -4.27 17.74 -33.83
C THR A 228 -3.52 16.41 -33.74
N ALA A 229 -2.83 16.01 -34.82
CA ALA A 229 -1.98 14.83 -34.81
C ALA A 229 -0.95 14.85 -33.67
N THR A 230 -0.42 16.04 -33.35
CA THR A 230 0.50 16.25 -32.22
C THR A 230 -0.19 15.97 -30.88
N LEU A 231 -1.36 16.56 -30.63
CA LEU A 231 -2.08 16.34 -29.37
C LEU A 231 -2.50 14.88 -29.20
N THR A 232 -2.94 14.20 -30.26
CA THR A 232 -3.27 12.77 -30.24
C THR A 232 -2.05 11.93 -29.89
N LEU A 233 -0.90 12.18 -30.52
CA LEU A 233 0.36 11.50 -30.22
C LEU A 233 0.76 11.65 -28.74
N TRP A 234 0.68 12.88 -28.22
CA TRP A 234 0.99 13.14 -26.81
C TRP A 234 -0.05 12.54 -25.86
N SER A 235 -1.32 12.48 -26.25
CA SER A 235 -2.35 11.80 -25.45
C SER A 235 -2.07 10.31 -25.32
N THR A 236 -1.67 9.64 -26.41
CA THR A 236 -1.24 8.23 -26.38
C THR A 236 -0.04 8.04 -25.48
N HIS A 237 0.95 8.94 -25.56
CA HIS A 237 2.09 8.86 -24.67
C HIS A 237 1.70 9.03 -23.20
N TYR A 238 0.91 10.05 -22.86
CA TYR A 238 0.47 10.29 -21.49
C TYR A 238 -0.31 9.10 -20.93
N PHE A 239 -1.17 8.48 -21.76
CA PHE A 239 -1.86 7.23 -21.42
C PHE A 239 -0.88 6.09 -21.10
N LEU A 240 0.04 5.79 -22.02
CA LEU A 240 1.04 4.72 -21.84
C LEU A 240 1.95 4.99 -20.64
N SER A 241 2.34 6.24 -20.43
CA SER A 241 3.14 6.65 -19.28
C SER A 241 2.37 6.47 -17.97
N GLY A 242 1.08 6.78 -17.92
CA GLY A 242 0.26 6.57 -16.73
C GLY A 242 0.09 5.09 -16.42
N LEU A 243 -0.24 4.30 -17.46
CA LEU A 243 -0.33 2.85 -17.38
C LEU A 243 0.95 2.24 -16.84
N ALA A 244 2.10 2.58 -17.43
CA ALA A 244 3.38 2.05 -16.99
C ALA A 244 3.78 2.55 -15.60
N ALA A 245 3.52 3.82 -15.26
CA ALA A 245 3.88 4.40 -13.96
C ALA A 245 3.18 3.69 -12.81
N LEU A 246 1.85 3.50 -12.89
CA LEU A 246 1.10 2.80 -11.83
C LEU A 246 1.34 1.29 -11.85
N SER A 247 1.56 0.70 -13.03
CA SER A 247 1.97 -0.72 -13.11
C SER A 247 3.28 -0.95 -12.37
N LEU A 248 4.28 -0.11 -12.62
CA LEU A 248 5.58 -0.17 -11.94
C LEU A 248 5.46 0.12 -10.44
N GLU A 249 4.63 1.09 -10.06
CA GLU A 249 4.39 1.39 -8.65
C GLU A 249 3.89 0.15 -7.89
N LEU A 250 2.90 -0.58 -8.42
CA LEU A 250 2.38 -1.79 -7.79
C LEU A 250 3.40 -2.93 -7.75
N ILE A 251 4.15 -3.14 -8.85
CA ILE A 251 5.15 -4.21 -8.90
C ILE A 251 6.32 -3.91 -7.95
N TRP A 252 6.83 -2.68 -7.96
CA TRP A 252 7.89 -2.27 -7.04
C TRP A 252 7.42 -2.30 -5.60
N PHE A 253 6.18 -1.90 -5.32
CA PHE A 253 5.62 -1.99 -3.97
C PHE A 253 5.65 -3.44 -3.50
N ARG A 254 5.15 -4.40 -4.28
CA ARG A 254 5.18 -5.83 -3.94
C ARG A 254 6.60 -6.36 -3.72
N VAL A 255 7.54 -6.02 -4.60
CA VAL A 255 8.94 -6.43 -4.47
C VAL A 255 9.57 -5.84 -3.21
N LEU A 256 9.44 -4.53 -3.00
CA LEU A 256 10.05 -3.83 -1.86
C LEU A 256 9.37 -4.19 -0.54
N GLU A 257 8.05 -4.37 -0.52
CA GLU A 257 7.31 -4.85 0.64
C GLU A 257 7.80 -6.23 1.08
N THR A 258 8.04 -7.14 0.13
CA THR A 258 8.63 -8.45 0.41
C THR A 258 10.04 -8.33 0.95
N LEU A 259 10.89 -7.49 0.35
CA LEU A 259 12.26 -7.29 0.82
C LEU A 259 12.33 -6.62 2.20
N ILE A 260 11.37 -5.76 2.54
CA ILE A 260 11.34 -5.00 3.79
C ILE A 260 10.52 -5.74 4.88
N LYS A 261 9.83 -6.83 4.53
CA LYS A 261 9.00 -7.69 5.40
C LYS A 261 7.74 -6.99 5.93
N SER A 262 7.01 -6.33 5.04
CA SER A 262 5.64 -5.83 5.27
C SER A 262 5.44 -4.95 6.52
N VAL A 263 6.38 -4.05 6.81
CA VAL A 263 6.29 -3.10 7.94
C VAL A 263 5.38 -1.91 7.58
N SER A 264 4.67 -1.36 8.58
CA SER A 264 3.67 -0.28 8.44
C SER A 264 4.15 1.01 7.76
N LEU A 265 5.44 1.33 7.87
CA LEU A 265 6.04 2.55 7.32
C LEU A 265 6.44 2.42 5.84
N THR A 266 6.44 1.21 5.28
CA THR A 266 6.92 0.92 3.91
C THR A 266 6.24 1.82 2.89
N PHE A 267 4.91 1.91 2.89
CA PHE A 267 4.15 2.74 1.96
C PHE A 267 4.57 4.22 2.00
N SER A 268 4.74 4.80 3.19
CA SER A 268 5.11 6.21 3.34
C SER A 268 6.52 6.49 2.83
N VAL A 269 7.47 5.59 3.06
CA VAL A 269 8.86 5.73 2.57
C VAL A 269 8.91 5.62 1.05
N LEU A 270 8.30 4.57 0.48
CA LEU A 270 8.34 4.32 -0.95
C LEU A 270 7.69 5.46 -1.73
N LEU A 271 6.53 5.94 -1.27
CA LEU A 271 5.84 7.06 -1.89
C LEU A 271 6.64 8.36 -1.78
N ALA A 272 7.31 8.61 -0.65
CA ALA A 272 8.18 9.78 -0.48
C ALA A 272 9.39 9.76 -1.42
N ILE A 273 10.04 8.60 -1.59
CA ILE A 273 11.15 8.43 -2.53
C ILE A 273 10.66 8.59 -3.97
N TYR A 274 9.54 7.97 -4.32
CA TYR A 274 8.94 8.03 -5.65
C TYR A 274 8.62 9.48 -6.04
N LEU A 275 7.83 10.19 -5.22
CA LEU A 275 7.42 11.57 -5.48
C LEU A 275 8.60 12.55 -5.34
N GLY A 276 9.49 12.34 -4.38
CA GLY A 276 10.66 13.20 -4.19
C GLY A 276 11.61 13.15 -5.38
N SER A 277 11.90 11.95 -5.88
CA SER A 277 12.69 11.74 -7.10
C SER A 277 12.03 12.37 -8.33
N MET A 278 10.71 12.21 -8.47
CA MET A 278 9.93 12.84 -9.54
C MET A 278 10.00 14.37 -9.46
N ALA A 279 9.85 14.96 -8.28
CA ALA A 279 9.98 16.40 -8.09
C ALA A 279 11.38 16.88 -8.51
N ILE A 280 12.45 16.22 -8.05
CA ILE A 280 13.83 16.53 -8.47
C ILE A 280 13.97 16.45 -10.00
N GLY A 281 13.39 15.41 -10.61
CA GLY A 281 13.33 15.24 -12.06
C GLY A 281 12.68 16.41 -12.79
N THR A 282 11.51 16.86 -12.33
CA THR A 282 10.79 18.00 -12.90
C THR A 282 11.60 19.29 -12.78
N TRP A 283 12.25 19.53 -11.64
CA TRP A 283 13.11 20.71 -11.46
C TRP A 283 14.32 20.69 -12.40
N VAL A 284 14.98 19.54 -12.55
CA VAL A 284 16.09 19.39 -13.51
C VAL A 284 15.61 19.58 -14.95
N GLY A 285 14.46 19.00 -15.31
CA GLY A 285 13.85 19.17 -16.63
C GLY A 285 13.59 20.64 -16.97
N VAL A 286 13.05 21.42 -16.02
CA VAL A 286 12.87 22.87 -16.14
C VAL A 286 14.19 23.60 -16.43
N ARG A 287 15.28 23.21 -15.76
CA ARG A 287 16.60 23.82 -15.97
C ARG A 287 17.20 23.45 -17.32
N LEU A 288 17.05 22.21 -17.76
CA LEU A 288 17.58 21.70 -19.03
C LEU A 288 16.91 22.37 -20.23
N VAL A 289 15.57 22.43 -20.23
CA VAL A 289 14.78 23.03 -21.32
C VAL A 289 15.10 24.52 -21.51
N LYS A 290 15.53 25.23 -20.46
CA LYS A 290 15.96 26.63 -20.53
C LYS A 290 17.27 26.83 -21.30
N GLY A 291 18.12 25.81 -21.39
CA GLY A 291 19.42 25.92 -22.04
C GLY A 291 19.30 26.28 -23.52
N ARG A 292 20.22 27.10 -24.03
CA ARG A 292 20.26 27.49 -25.47
C ARG A 292 20.19 26.28 -26.42
N ALA A 293 20.76 25.15 -25.99
CA ALA A 293 20.76 23.91 -26.74
C ALA A 293 19.36 23.32 -26.97
N TYR A 294 18.35 23.62 -26.14
CA TYR A 294 17.02 23.00 -26.17
C TYR A 294 15.89 23.96 -26.60
N GLN A 295 16.23 25.12 -27.16
CA GLN A 295 15.22 26.01 -27.76
C GLN A 295 14.52 25.36 -28.96
N VAL A 296 15.19 24.43 -29.65
CA VAL A 296 14.66 23.71 -30.82
C VAL A 296 13.73 22.57 -30.37
N PRO A 297 12.47 22.50 -30.86
CA PRO A 297 11.52 21.42 -30.52
C PRO A 297 12.08 20.00 -30.72
N ALA A 298 12.75 19.74 -31.85
CA ALA A 298 13.32 18.43 -32.17
C ALA A 298 14.34 17.92 -31.13
N ARG A 299 15.09 18.83 -30.47
CA ARG A 299 16.04 18.43 -29.42
C ARG A 299 15.35 18.09 -28.11
N ARG A 300 14.21 18.73 -27.82
CA ARG A 300 13.36 18.43 -26.66
C ARG A 300 12.64 17.11 -26.84
N GLU A 301 12.11 16.85 -28.03
CA GLU A 301 11.54 15.54 -28.40
C GLU A 301 12.58 14.43 -28.26
N ARG A 302 13.79 14.64 -28.79
CA ARG A 302 14.91 13.70 -28.62
C ARG A 302 15.24 13.44 -27.15
N LEU A 303 15.36 14.49 -26.33
CA LEU A 303 15.63 14.36 -24.89
C LEU A 303 14.57 13.52 -24.19
N PHE A 304 13.31 13.80 -24.50
CA PHE A 304 12.18 13.09 -23.94
C PHE A 304 12.19 11.60 -24.31
N LEU A 305 12.38 11.28 -25.59
CA LEU A 305 12.41 9.89 -26.05
C LEU A 305 13.61 9.12 -25.46
N ILE A 306 14.78 9.76 -25.34
CA ILE A 306 15.95 9.18 -24.64
C ILE A 306 15.62 8.91 -23.17
N ALA A 307 14.97 9.87 -22.48
CA ALA A 307 14.56 9.70 -21.09
C ALA A 307 13.61 8.50 -20.92
N GLN A 308 12.63 8.35 -21.82
CA GLN A 308 11.71 7.21 -21.79
C GLN A 308 12.42 5.88 -22.06
N THR A 309 13.32 5.82 -23.05
CA THR A 309 14.13 4.61 -23.27
C THR A 309 14.94 4.25 -22.01
N ILE A 310 15.69 5.20 -21.44
CA ILE A 310 16.53 4.94 -20.24
C ILE A 310 15.68 4.51 -19.04
N LEU A 311 14.51 5.13 -18.82
CA LEU A 311 13.60 4.80 -17.73
C LEU A 311 13.24 3.31 -17.74
N TYR A 312 12.73 2.80 -18.86
CA TYR A 312 12.29 1.40 -18.95
C TYR A 312 13.48 0.44 -18.97
N SER A 313 14.59 0.82 -19.61
CA SER A 313 15.83 0.05 -19.58
C SER A 313 16.40 -0.12 -18.18
N TYR A 314 16.44 0.97 -17.42
CA TYR A 314 16.94 0.95 -16.04
C TYR A 314 16.03 0.10 -15.14
N THR A 315 14.72 0.15 -15.36
CA THR A 315 13.76 -0.64 -14.58
C THR A 315 14.08 -2.14 -14.64
N GLY A 316 14.33 -2.68 -15.83
CA GLY A 316 14.75 -4.08 -15.98
C GLY A 316 16.18 -4.33 -15.48
N LEU A 317 17.13 -3.49 -15.87
CA LEU A 317 18.55 -3.69 -15.57
C LEU A 317 18.87 -3.56 -14.08
N SER A 318 18.24 -2.63 -13.37
CA SER A 318 18.47 -2.41 -11.94
C SER A 318 18.13 -3.65 -11.12
N VAL A 319 17.04 -4.35 -11.46
CA VAL A 319 16.65 -5.60 -10.80
C VAL A 319 17.70 -6.70 -11.03
N VAL A 320 18.17 -6.88 -12.27
CA VAL A 320 19.22 -7.85 -12.60
C VAL A 320 20.52 -7.54 -11.86
N ILE A 321 20.94 -6.26 -11.86
CA ILE A 321 22.14 -5.81 -11.14
C ILE A 321 21.98 -6.00 -9.64
N PHE A 322 20.81 -5.70 -9.08
CA PHE A 322 20.53 -5.87 -7.66
C PHE A 322 20.65 -7.34 -7.25
N ILE A 323 19.96 -8.25 -7.95
CA ILE A 323 20.00 -9.68 -7.69
C ILE A 323 21.43 -10.22 -7.85
N ALA A 324 22.13 -9.86 -8.92
CA ALA A 324 23.51 -10.27 -9.15
C ALA A 324 24.46 -9.73 -8.06
N GLY A 325 24.24 -8.49 -7.62
CA GLY A 325 25.00 -7.85 -6.55
C GLY A 325 24.81 -8.56 -5.23
N VAL A 326 23.57 -8.77 -4.79
CA VAL A 326 23.26 -9.43 -3.50
C VAL A 326 23.72 -10.89 -3.50
N SER A 327 23.65 -11.59 -4.63
CA SER A 327 24.08 -13.00 -4.72
C SER A 327 25.59 -13.20 -4.82
N LYS A 328 26.34 -12.27 -5.43
CA LYS A 328 27.78 -12.46 -5.73
C LYS A 328 28.73 -11.60 -4.88
N LEU A 329 28.31 -10.43 -4.41
CA LEU A 329 29.22 -9.51 -3.71
C LEU A 329 29.27 -9.83 -2.21
N PRO A 330 30.46 -10.15 -1.64
CA PRO A 330 30.59 -10.45 -0.21
C PRO A 330 30.08 -9.33 0.70
N ALA A 331 30.25 -8.07 0.29
CA ALA A 331 29.79 -6.90 1.05
C ALA A 331 28.27 -6.82 1.24
N LEU A 332 27.49 -7.46 0.34
CA LEU A 332 26.03 -7.50 0.39
C LEU A 332 25.46 -8.80 0.98
N ARG A 333 26.32 -9.72 1.43
CA ARG A 333 25.90 -11.00 2.01
C ARG A 333 24.92 -10.86 3.19
N PHE A 334 25.06 -9.79 3.97
CA PHE A 334 24.12 -9.49 5.06
C PHE A 334 22.67 -9.29 4.59
N LEU A 335 22.45 -8.81 3.35
CA LEU A 335 21.12 -8.70 2.76
C LEU A 335 20.58 -10.07 2.37
N TRP A 336 21.44 -10.93 1.81
CA TRP A 336 21.08 -12.32 1.52
C TRP A 336 20.66 -13.06 2.79
N ASP A 337 21.44 -12.96 3.86
CA ASP A 337 21.14 -13.58 5.16
C ASP A 337 19.84 -12.99 5.78
N TYR A 338 19.58 -11.70 5.55
CA TYR A 338 18.36 -11.05 5.98
C TYR A 338 17.13 -11.47 5.18
N PHE A 339 17.24 -11.63 3.86
CA PHE A 339 16.16 -12.17 3.04
C PHE A 339 15.85 -13.61 3.40
N LEU A 340 16.86 -14.39 3.81
CA LEU A 340 16.69 -15.74 4.31
C LEU A 340 15.93 -15.77 5.66
N SER A 341 16.19 -14.80 6.55
CA SER A 341 15.61 -14.77 7.91
C SER A 341 14.12 -14.40 7.94
N GLY A 342 13.41 -14.77 9.02
CA GLY A 342 11.98 -14.51 9.20
C GLY A 342 11.61 -13.10 9.66
N GLU A 343 12.48 -12.47 10.47
CA GLU A 343 12.12 -11.26 11.21
C GLU A 343 12.66 -9.96 10.59
N PRO A 344 11.93 -8.83 10.67
CA PRO A 344 12.49 -7.54 10.31
C PRO A 344 13.61 -7.15 11.28
N VAL A 345 14.69 -6.57 10.76
CA VAL A 345 15.84 -6.13 11.56
C VAL A 345 15.89 -4.61 11.55
N LEU A 346 15.68 -4.01 12.72
CA LEU A 346 15.54 -2.56 12.89
C LEU A 346 16.82 -1.84 13.32
N ASN A 347 18.00 -2.43 13.12
CA ASN A 347 19.25 -1.71 13.40
C ASN A 347 19.50 -0.63 12.33
N ALA A 348 20.37 0.34 12.63
CA ALA A 348 20.58 1.50 11.76
C ALA A 348 21.08 1.10 10.36
N ARG A 349 21.96 0.09 10.26
CA ARG A 349 22.50 -0.39 8.98
C ARG A 349 21.40 -1.01 8.12
N PHE A 350 20.62 -1.95 8.66
CA PHE A 350 19.51 -2.56 7.92
C PHE A 350 18.47 -1.53 7.54
N THR A 351 18.12 -0.63 8.45
CA THR A 351 17.14 0.42 8.18
C THR A 351 17.59 1.31 7.02
N LEU A 352 18.85 1.75 7.01
CA LEU A 352 19.40 2.57 5.92
C LEU A 352 19.38 1.85 4.58
N PHE A 353 19.73 0.56 4.53
CA PHE A 353 19.74 -0.20 3.28
C PHE A 353 18.32 -0.53 2.79
N THR A 354 17.46 -1.06 3.66
CA THR A 354 16.12 -1.57 3.31
C THR A 354 15.13 -0.45 3.02
N TYR A 355 15.14 0.65 3.79
CA TYR A 355 14.23 1.79 3.59
C TYR A 355 14.86 2.94 2.80
N GLY A 356 16.18 2.98 2.66
CA GLY A 356 16.89 4.05 1.96
C GLY A 356 17.50 3.57 0.63
N LEU A 357 18.65 2.91 0.71
CA LEU A 357 19.50 2.66 -0.46
C LEU A 357 18.88 1.73 -1.51
N ILE A 358 18.20 0.66 -1.10
CA ILE A 358 17.58 -0.29 -2.04
C ILE A 358 16.39 0.37 -2.78
N PRO A 359 15.40 0.96 -2.09
CA PRO A 359 14.35 1.72 -2.78
C PRO A 359 14.91 2.85 -3.64
N LEU A 360 15.90 3.61 -3.16
CA LEU A 360 16.51 4.68 -3.95
C LEU A 360 17.18 4.14 -5.21
N PHE A 361 17.93 3.03 -5.12
CA PHE A 361 18.54 2.40 -6.27
C PHE A 361 17.49 1.95 -7.29
N LEU A 362 16.43 1.26 -6.86
CA LEU A 362 15.42 0.75 -7.80
C LEU A 362 14.53 1.86 -8.38
N LEU A 363 14.18 2.88 -7.59
CA LEU A 363 13.13 3.85 -7.92
C LEU A 363 13.66 5.19 -8.43
N PHE A 364 14.84 5.67 -7.99
CA PHE A 364 15.27 7.05 -8.23
C PHE A 364 15.33 7.38 -9.71
N VAL A 365 16.09 6.62 -10.49
CA VAL A 365 16.29 6.89 -11.92
C VAL A 365 14.97 6.90 -12.70
N PRO A 366 14.10 5.88 -12.63
CA PRO A 366 12.88 5.88 -13.43
C PRO A 366 11.93 7.01 -13.02
N THR A 367 11.72 7.23 -11.73
CA THR A 367 10.80 8.28 -11.23
C THR A 367 11.35 9.70 -11.47
N PHE A 368 12.66 9.90 -11.36
CA PHE A 368 13.34 11.11 -11.80
C PHE A 368 13.10 11.37 -13.29
N LEU A 369 13.22 10.36 -14.14
CA LEU A 369 12.99 10.49 -15.57
C LEU A 369 11.51 10.74 -15.89
N MET A 370 10.56 10.18 -15.14
CA MET A 370 9.13 10.54 -15.22
C MET A 370 8.93 12.04 -14.97
N GLY A 371 9.53 12.57 -13.90
CA GLY A 371 9.46 13.98 -13.56
C GLY A 371 10.10 14.90 -14.61
N LEU A 372 11.26 14.50 -15.13
CA LEU A 372 11.95 15.22 -16.21
C LEU A 372 11.10 15.22 -17.49
N SER A 373 10.54 14.07 -17.86
CA SER A 373 9.65 13.93 -19.02
C SER A 373 8.41 14.80 -18.90
N PHE A 374 7.87 15.01 -17.70
CA PHE A 374 6.78 15.97 -17.48
C PHE A 374 7.17 17.40 -17.89
N ALA A 375 8.31 17.92 -17.41
CA ALA A 375 8.75 19.27 -17.77
C ALA A 375 9.05 19.42 -19.28
N VAL A 376 9.67 18.40 -19.88
CA VAL A 376 10.00 18.42 -21.31
C VAL A 376 8.73 18.38 -22.16
N SER A 377 7.76 17.53 -21.82
CA SER A 377 6.48 17.42 -22.53
C SER A 377 5.65 18.70 -22.43
N GLN A 378 5.58 19.34 -21.25
CA GLN A 378 4.92 20.65 -21.13
C GLN A 378 5.54 21.68 -22.08
N SER A 379 6.87 21.71 -22.21
CA SER A 379 7.52 22.65 -23.12
C SER A 379 7.21 22.39 -24.60
N LEU A 380 6.89 21.14 -24.98
CA LEU A 380 6.61 20.72 -26.35
C LEU A 380 5.15 20.96 -26.76
N ILE A 381 4.23 21.00 -25.80
CA ILE A 381 2.78 21.01 -26.05
C ILE A 381 2.17 22.41 -25.88
N GLN A 382 2.74 23.24 -24.99
CA GLN A 382 2.22 24.57 -24.71
C GLN A 382 2.68 25.58 -25.78
N ASP A 383 1.74 25.99 -26.64
CA ASP A 383 1.94 26.88 -27.78
C ASP A 383 1.03 28.13 -27.73
N ARG A 384 -0.21 27.98 -27.24
CA ARG A 384 -1.26 29.02 -27.19
C ARG A 384 -1.79 29.17 -25.77
N TYR A 385 -1.82 30.39 -25.26
CA TYR A 385 -2.25 30.68 -23.88
C TYR A 385 -3.72 30.32 -23.66
N GLU A 386 -4.57 30.47 -24.68
CA GLU A 386 -6.03 30.22 -24.67
C GLU A 386 -6.40 28.74 -24.54
N GLU A 387 -5.43 27.84 -24.70
CA GLU A 387 -5.62 26.39 -24.66
C GLU A 387 -4.86 25.73 -23.50
N VAL A 388 -4.08 26.49 -22.72
CA VAL A 388 -3.21 25.96 -21.65
C VAL A 388 -4.01 25.13 -20.64
N GLY A 389 -5.11 25.68 -20.14
CA GLY A 389 -5.95 25.02 -19.14
C GLY A 389 -6.47 23.68 -19.65
N ARG A 390 -7.09 23.66 -20.84
CA ARG A 390 -7.63 22.44 -21.44
C ARG A 390 -6.54 21.44 -21.84
N LYS A 391 -5.38 21.88 -22.33
CA LYS A 391 -4.25 20.99 -22.66
C LYS A 391 -3.69 20.32 -21.40
N VAL A 392 -3.44 21.09 -20.34
CA VAL A 392 -2.99 20.55 -19.04
C VAL A 392 -4.04 19.58 -18.49
N GLY A 393 -5.31 19.99 -18.44
CA GLY A 393 -6.41 19.18 -17.94
C GLY A 393 -6.62 17.87 -18.71
N TRP A 394 -6.63 17.93 -20.05
CA TRP A 394 -6.81 16.75 -20.91
C TRP A 394 -5.67 15.75 -20.78
N LEU A 395 -4.42 16.22 -20.82
CA LEU A 395 -3.26 15.33 -20.74
C LEU A 395 -3.13 14.66 -19.37
N GLN A 396 -3.44 15.39 -18.29
CA GLN A 396 -3.45 14.77 -16.97
C GLN A 396 -4.62 13.80 -16.80
N PHE A 397 -5.80 14.13 -17.34
CA PHE A 397 -6.92 13.19 -17.38
C PHE A 397 -6.56 11.90 -18.11
N ILE A 398 -5.98 11.96 -19.31
CA ILE A 398 -5.64 10.74 -20.06
C ILE A 398 -4.52 9.94 -19.39
N ASN A 399 -3.57 10.61 -18.73
CA ASN A 399 -2.58 9.93 -17.89
C ASN A 399 -3.24 9.18 -16.75
N ILE A 400 -4.17 9.81 -16.04
CA ILE A 400 -4.94 9.20 -14.96
C ILE A 400 -5.78 8.01 -15.45
N VAL A 401 -6.40 8.11 -16.62
CA VAL A 401 -7.10 6.97 -17.24
C VAL A 401 -6.12 5.82 -17.49
N GLY A 402 -4.94 6.12 -18.05
CA GLY A 402 -3.86 5.14 -18.21
C GLY A 402 -3.45 4.51 -16.88
N SER A 403 -3.24 5.33 -15.85
CA SER A 403 -2.89 4.93 -14.48
C SER A 403 -3.94 4.00 -13.85
N ALA A 404 -5.23 4.33 -13.96
CA ALA A 404 -6.32 3.50 -13.46
C ALA A 404 -6.40 2.16 -14.19
N VAL A 405 -6.24 2.16 -15.52
CA VAL A 405 -6.17 0.93 -16.32
C VAL A 405 -4.94 0.10 -15.95
N GLY A 406 -3.78 0.73 -15.73
CA GLY A 406 -2.55 0.05 -15.31
C GLY A 406 -2.71 -0.63 -13.95
N ALA A 407 -3.28 0.08 -12.96
CA ALA A 407 -3.55 -0.49 -11.65
C ALA A 407 -4.52 -1.68 -11.72
N TRP A 408 -5.62 -1.52 -12.46
CA TRP A 408 -6.60 -2.59 -12.63
C TRP A 408 -6.01 -3.80 -13.37
N TRP A 409 -5.34 -3.57 -14.50
CA TRP A 409 -4.72 -4.63 -15.30
C TRP A 409 -3.71 -5.41 -14.44
N VAL A 410 -2.78 -4.73 -13.77
CA VAL A 410 -1.72 -5.41 -13.01
C VAL A 410 -2.29 -6.25 -11.88
N THR A 411 -3.26 -5.72 -11.12
CA THR A 411 -3.87 -6.47 -10.03
C THR A 411 -4.66 -7.69 -10.53
N TRP A 412 -5.56 -7.52 -11.50
CA TRP A 412 -6.54 -8.56 -11.85
C TRP A 412 -6.12 -9.51 -12.96
N VAL A 413 -5.24 -9.06 -13.85
CA VAL A 413 -4.79 -9.82 -15.03
C VAL A 413 -3.29 -10.10 -14.94
N GLY A 414 -2.53 -9.09 -14.55
CA GLY A 414 -1.07 -9.12 -14.50
C GLY A 414 -0.54 -10.16 -13.53
N PHE A 415 -0.78 -9.97 -12.23
CA PHE A 415 -0.25 -10.85 -11.20
C PHE A 415 -0.72 -12.31 -11.34
N PRO A 416 -2.01 -12.60 -11.59
CA PRO A 416 -2.45 -14.00 -11.71
C PRO A 416 -1.91 -14.73 -12.95
N LEU A 417 -1.75 -14.05 -14.09
CA LEU A 417 -1.33 -14.71 -15.33
C LEU A 417 0.18 -14.67 -15.58
N PHE A 418 0.84 -13.59 -15.20
CA PHE A 418 2.24 -13.34 -15.53
C PHE A 418 3.15 -13.34 -14.29
N GLY A 419 2.64 -13.04 -13.10
CA GLY A 419 3.48 -12.84 -11.91
C GLY A 419 4.36 -11.60 -11.99
N SER A 420 5.18 -11.37 -10.97
CA SER A 420 5.89 -10.10 -10.79
C SER A 420 7.07 -9.92 -11.75
N ALA A 421 7.85 -10.97 -12.00
CA ALA A 421 9.06 -10.89 -12.81
C ALA A 421 8.76 -10.74 -14.31
N GLU A 422 7.76 -11.47 -14.82
CA GLU A 422 7.34 -11.35 -16.22
C GLU A 422 6.68 -10.00 -16.51
N LEU A 423 5.92 -9.43 -15.56
CA LEU A 423 5.41 -8.06 -15.69
C LEU A 423 6.55 -7.04 -15.77
N LEU A 424 7.63 -7.21 -14.99
CA LEU A 424 8.82 -6.35 -15.11
C LEU A 424 9.47 -6.50 -16.49
N ARG A 425 9.56 -7.71 -17.05
CA ARG A 425 10.05 -7.93 -18.42
C ARG A 425 9.18 -7.22 -19.45
N LEU A 426 7.86 -7.33 -19.33
CA LEU A 426 6.89 -6.68 -20.23
C LEU A 426 7.07 -5.16 -20.22
N ILE A 427 7.15 -4.55 -19.04
CA ILE A 427 7.32 -3.09 -18.93
C ILE A 427 8.72 -2.65 -19.38
N ALA A 428 9.77 -3.42 -19.09
CA ALA A 428 11.11 -3.15 -19.60
C ALA A 428 11.14 -3.18 -21.14
N GLY A 429 10.29 -4.01 -21.77
CA GLY A 429 10.06 -4.05 -23.21
C GLY A 429 9.61 -2.73 -23.84
N LEU A 430 8.98 -1.83 -23.07
CA LEU A 430 8.62 -0.48 -23.56
C LEU A 430 9.86 0.34 -23.97
N SER A 431 11.04 0.02 -23.42
CA SER A 431 12.30 0.65 -23.85
C SER A 431 12.58 0.48 -25.35
N LEU A 432 12.26 -0.70 -25.91
CA LEU A 432 12.42 -1.00 -27.32
C LEU A 432 11.45 -0.17 -28.17
N VAL A 433 10.20 0.00 -27.72
CA VAL A 433 9.20 0.84 -28.40
C VAL A 433 9.72 2.27 -28.54
N TYR A 434 10.17 2.89 -27.44
CA TYR A 434 10.75 4.24 -27.49
C TYR A 434 12.07 4.30 -28.28
N GLY A 435 12.87 3.24 -28.24
CA GLY A 435 14.07 3.09 -29.08
C GLY A 435 13.75 3.09 -30.57
N PHE A 436 12.74 2.35 -31.01
CA PHE A 436 12.29 2.35 -32.40
C PHE A 436 11.72 3.72 -32.80
N VAL A 437 10.96 4.38 -31.91
CA VAL A 437 10.49 5.75 -32.17
C VAL A 437 11.67 6.71 -32.35
N LEU A 438 12.72 6.63 -31.52
CA LEU A 438 13.96 7.41 -31.70
C LEU A 438 14.58 7.18 -33.08
N PHE A 439 14.61 5.93 -33.53
CA PHE A 439 15.18 5.55 -34.82
C PHE A 439 14.37 6.10 -36.00
N PHE A 440 13.05 5.87 -36.02
CA PHE A 440 12.17 6.36 -37.08
C PHE A 440 12.06 7.89 -37.13
N ARG A 441 12.19 8.56 -35.98
CA ARG A 441 12.29 10.03 -35.89
C ARG A 441 13.68 10.58 -36.25
N LYS A 442 14.62 9.72 -36.68
CA LYS A 442 16.00 10.07 -37.06
C LYS A 442 16.78 10.79 -35.96
N HIS A 443 16.50 10.44 -34.70
CA HIS A 443 17.17 11.00 -33.52
C HIS A 443 18.35 10.14 -33.02
N ILE A 444 18.52 8.93 -33.57
CA ILE A 444 19.61 8.00 -33.25
C ILE A 444 20.17 7.38 -34.53
N HIS A 445 21.48 7.13 -34.58
CA HIS A 445 22.15 6.49 -35.70
C HIS A 445 21.81 4.98 -35.75
N PRO A 446 21.69 4.34 -36.94
CA PRO A 446 21.35 2.92 -37.05
C PRO A 446 22.23 1.99 -36.22
N VAL A 447 23.54 2.20 -36.21
CA VAL A 447 24.48 1.40 -35.40
C VAL A 447 24.19 1.51 -33.89
N ALA A 448 23.92 2.73 -33.40
CA ALA A 448 23.57 2.93 -31.99
C ALA A 448 22.21 2.31 -31.65
N MET A 449 21.27 2.25 -32.60
CA MET A 449 20.01 1.53 -32.43
C MET A 449 20.23 0.02 -32.33
N ILE A 450 21.10 -0.57 -33.17
CA ILE A 450 21.44 -2.00 -33.07
C ILE A 450 22.03 -2.31 -31.69
N VAL A 451 22.99 -1.50 -31.23
CA VAL A 451 23.59 -1.65 -29.90
C VAL A 451 22.53 -1.54 -28.81
N LEU A 452 21.64 -0.54 -28.89
CA LEU A 452 20.54 -0.37 -27.94
C LEU A 452 19.65 -1.61 -27.90
N VAL A 453 19.22 -2.12 -29.05
CA VAL A 453 18.37 -3.32 -29.13
C VAL A 453 19.06 -4.54 -28.52
N ILE A 454 20.33 -4.78 -28.86
CA ILE A 454 21.10 -5.90 -28.30
C ILE A 454 21.19 -5.80 -26.78
N VAL A 455 21.54 -4.61 -26.27
CA VAL A 455 21.65 -4.38 -24.81
C VAL A 455 20.31 -4.57 -24.12
N GLN A 456 19.21 -4.07 -24.68
CA GLN A 456 17.88 -4.23 -24.09
C GLN A 456 17.38 -5.66 -24.14
N LEU A 457 17.57 -6.37 -25.26
CA LEU A 457 17.20 -7.77 -25.35
C LEU A 457 17.98 -8.59 -24.33
N LEU A 458 19.29 -8.34 -24.18
CA LEU A 458 20.09 -9.00 -23.16
C LEU A 458 19.58 -8.67 -21.74
N ALA A 459 19.24 -7.41 -21.45
CA ALA A 459 18.69 -7.01 -20.17
C ALA A 459 17.34 -7.69 -19.87
N ILE A 460 16.43 -7.75 -20.84
CA ILE A 460 15.11 -8.38 -20.69
C ILE A 460 15.24 -9.89 -20.51
N LEU A 461 16.09 -10.55 -21.31
CA LEU A 461 16.31 -12.00 -21.26
C LEU A 461 17.10 -12.44 -20.01
N THR A 462 17.79 -11.52 -19.33
CA THR A 462 18.54 -11.82 -18.09
C THR A 462 17.72 -11.61 -16.82
N ILE A 463 16.57 -10.93 -16.89
CA ILE A 463 15.60 -10.93 -15.77
C ILE A 463 15.17 -12.39 -15.57
N PRO A 464 15.29 -12.96 -14.36
CA PRO A 464 14.88 -14.35 -14.10
C PRO A 464 13.37 -14.53 -14.24
N ASP A 465 12.92 -15.77 -14.44
CA ASP A 465 11.48 -16.10 -14.36
C ASP A 465 10.98 -15.95 -12.92
N ASN A 466 9.67 -16.04 -12.68
CA ASN A 466 9.11 -15.82 -11.34
C ASN A 466 9.70 -16.74 -10.27
N ASN A 467 9.90 -18.03 -10.59
CA ASN A 467 10.44 -19.01 -9.65
C ASN A 467 11.85 -18.63 -9.23
N ARG A 468 12.73 -18.39 -10.20
CA ARG A 468 14.12 -18.00 -9.94
C ARG A 468 14.22 -16.60 -9.34
N PHE A 469 13.36 -15.68 -9.74
CA PHE A 469 13.28 -14.33 -9.19
C PHE A 469 12.99 -14.38 -7.69
N TRP A 470 11.90 -15.03 -7.29
CA TRP A 470 11.49 -15.07 -5.89
C TRP A 470 12.38 -15.97 -5.04
N GLN A 471 12.98 -17.01 -5.61
CA GLN A 471 14.04 -17.76 -4.96
C GLN A 471 15.21 -16.86 -4.52
N LEU A 472 15.73 -16.05 -5.45
CA LEU A 472 16.87 -15.18 -5.18
C LEU A 472 16.47 -14.03 -4.24
N MET A 473 15.28 -13.46 -4.40
CA MET A 473 14.76 -12.41 -3.51
C MET A 473 14.47 -12.89 -2.09
N ASN A 474 14.35 -14.20 -1.87
CA ASN A 474 14.17 -14.83 -0.56
C ASN A 474 15.47 -15.37 0.06
N GLY A 475 16.63 -15.12 -0.57
CA GLY A 475 17.93 -15.56 -0.07
C GLY A 475 18.14 -17.08 -0.13
N VAL A 476 17.44 -17.78 -1.03
CA VAL A 476 17.55 -19.24 -1.18
C VAL A 476 18.47 -19.58 -2.35
N ARG A 477 19.43 -20.50 -2.14
CA ARG A 477 20.41 -20.85 -3.19
C ARG A 477 19.94 -21.96 -4.12
N SER A 478 19.32 -22.99 -3.55
CA SER A 478 18.88 -24.20 -4.25
C SER A 478 17.39 -24.11 -4.59
N GLU A 479 17.01 -24.45 -5.81
CA GLU A 479 15.59 -24.44 -6.23
C GLU A 479 14.78 -25.49 -5.47
N LYS A 480 15.44 -26.55 -5.00
CA LYS A 480 14.83 -27.59 -4.17
C LYS A 480 14.45 -27.11 -2.77
N GLN A 481 14.96 -25.96 -2.33
CA GLN A 481 14.75 -25.46 -0.96
C GLN A 481 13.69 -24.36 -0.89
N ILE A 482 12.90 -24.19 -1.95
CA ILE A 482 11.85 -23.19 -1.97
C ILE A 482 10.61 -23.75 -2.68
N LEU A 483 9.46 -23.53 -2.06
CA LEU A 483 8.16 -23.57 -2.73
C LEU A 483 7.63 -22.15 -2.79
N PHE A 484 6.99 -21.80 -3.90
CA PHE A 484 6.59 -20.43 -4.18
C PHE A 484 5.26 -20.41 -4.93
N ASN A 485 4.40 -19.47 -4.54
CA ASN A 485 3.21 -19.13 -5.30
C ASN A 485 2.94 -17.61 -5.15
N GLU A 486 2.48 -16.96 -6.23
CA GLU A 486 2.02 -15.57 -6.21
C GLU A 486 0.73 -15.40 -7.01
N ASN A 487 -0.13 -14.49 -6.56
CA ASN A 487 -1.30 -14.06 -7.33
C ASN A 487 -1.66 -12.60 -6.95
N GLU A 488 -2.87 -12.14 -7.22
CA GLU A 488 -3.32 -10.80 -6.87
C GLU A 488 -3.32 -10.53 -5.35
N SER A 489 -3.51 -11.56 -4.52
CA SER A 489 -3.62 -11.43 -3.06
C SER A 489 -2.28 -11.23 -2.35
N GLY A 490 -1.20 -11.87 -2.83
CA GLY A 490 0.12 -11.77 -2.21
C GLY A 490 1.15 -12.75 -2.74
N VAL A 491 2.31 -12.75 -2.09
CA VAL A 491 3.43 -13.67 -2.36
C VAL A 491 3.61 -14.61 -1.17
N SER A 492 3.48 -15.90 -1.43
CA SER A 492 3.61 -16.96 -0.42
C SER A 492 4.81 -17.83 -0.75
N VAL A 493 5.64 -18.11 0.25
CA VAL A 493 6.89 -18.87 0.11
C VAL A 493 7.04 -19.84 1.28
N ILE A 494 7.44 -21.09 1.01
CA ILE A 494 7.90 -22.02 2.04
C ILE A 494 9.37 -22.32 1.77
N LYS A 495 10.24 -21.95 2.71
CA LYS A 495 11.68 -22.22 2.63
C LYS A 495 11.96 -23.55 3.31
N LEU A 496 12.44 -24.52 2.55
CA LEU A 496 12.66 -25.88 3.02
C LEU A 496 14.08 -26.09 3.54
N ASP A 497 14.23 -27.04 4.46
CA ASP A 497 15.53 -27.59 4.82
C ASP A 497 16.17 -28.36 3.64
N SER A 498 17.41 -28.81 3.82
CA SER A 498 18.12 -29.57 2.77
C SER A 498 17.51 -30.94 2.47
N ALA A 499 16.77 -31.52 3.43
CA ALA A 499 16.12 -32.82 3.29
C ALA A 499 14.70 -32.72 2.68
N GLN A 500 14.21 -31.50 2.49
CA GLN A 500 12.83 -31.18 2.08
C GLN A 500 11.78 -31.75 3.03
N SER A 501 12.13 -31.98 4.30
CA SER A 501 11.26 -32.58 5.32
C SER A 501 10.64 -31.53 6.25
N SER A 502 11.26 -30.37 6.36
CA SER A 502 10.78 -29.26 7.18
C SER A 502 10.92 -27.94 6.45
N GLY A 503 10.20 -26.93 6.89
CA GLY A 503 10.28 -25.59 6.32
C GLY A 503 9.67 -24.51 7.18
N VAL A 504 9.83 -23.27 6.73
CA VAL A 504 9.24 -22.09 7.36
C VAL A 504 8.40 -21.37 6.33
N VAL A 505 7.17 -21.01 6.72
CA VAL A 505 6.20 -20.27 5.92
C VAL A 505 6.53 -18.78 5.96
N PHE A 506 6.51 -18.14 4.79
CA PHE A 506 6.70 -16.72 4.60
C PHE A 506 5.55 -16.15 3.76
N VAL A 507 5.04 -15.00 4.18
CA VAL A 507 4.05 -14.23 3.44
C VAL A 507 4.58 -12.81 3.28
N ASN A 508 4.67 -12.34 2.03
CA ASN A 508 5.27 -11.04 1.67
C ASN A 508 6.61 -10.81 2.41
N GLY A 509 7.45 -11.85 2.42
CA GLY A 509 8.82 -11.84 2.97
C GLY A 509 8.92 -11.90 4.49
N LEU A 510 7.79 -11.83 5.21
CA LEU A 510 7.75 -11.98 6.67
C LEU A 510 7.58 -13.46 7.03
N GLY A 511 8.47 -13.98 7.88
CA GLY A 511 8.35 -15.34 8.41
C GLY A 511 7.17 -15.45 9.37
N GLN A 512 6.37 -16.49 9.21
CA GLN A 512 5.16 -16.73 9.99
C GLN A 512 5.37 -17.89 10.98
N SER A 513 5.51 -19.10 10.46
CA SER A 513 5.48 -20.33 11.28
C SER A 513 6.27 -21.48 10.65
N GLY A 514 6.66 -22.44 11.48
CA GLY A 514 7.37 -23.66 11.08
C GLY A 514 6.46 -24.83 10.68
N LEU A 515 7.02 -25.72 9.86
CA LEU A 515 6.43 -27.00 9.45
C LEU A 515 7.50 -28.11 9.49
N PRO A 516 7.19 -29.36 9.90
CA PRO A 516 5.87 -29.85 10.34
C PRO A 516 5.43 -29.27 11.69
N PHE A 517 4.17 -29.44 12.08
CA PHE A 517 3.63 -28.76 13.28
C PHE A 517 4.37 -29.02 14.60
N TYR A 518 5.07 -30.14 14.77
CA TYR A 518 5.85 -30.43 15.98
C TYR A 518 7.12 -29.58 16.13
N ILE A 519 7.61 -28.94 15.07
CA ILE A 519 8.76 -28.02 15.18
C ILE A 519 8.34 -26.62 15.66
N ASP A 520 7.04 -26.32 15.59
CA ASP A 520 6.45 -25.04 15.98
C ASP A 520 5.10 -25.25 16.66
N GLU A 521 5.14 -25.81 17.87
CA GLU A 521 3.96 -26.23 18.62
C GLU A 521 3.11 -25.06 19.14
N VAL A 522 3.61 -23.81 19.04
CA VAL A 522 2.92 -22.62 19.58
C VAL A 522 1.58 -22.39 18.88
N HIS A 523 1.53 -22.54 17.56
CA HIS A 523 0.30 -22.41 16.78
C HIS A 523 -0.70 -23.52 17.11
N THR A 524 -0.22 -24.76 17.31
CA THR A 524 -1.05 -25.87 17.79
C THR A 524 -1.65 -25.57 19.17
N LEU A 525 -0.89 -24.96 20.08
CA LEU A 525 -1.38 -24.56 21.40
C LEU A 525 -2.41 -23.42 21.31
N LEU A 526 -2.16 -22.41 20.47
CA LEU A 526 -3.08 -21.28 20.24
C LEU A 526 -4.48 -21.77 19.84
N GLY A 527 -4.56 -22.77 18.97
CA GLY A 527 -5.83 -23.39 18.59
C GLY A 527 -6.34 -24.45 19.58
N GLY A 528 -5.45 -25.26 20.16
CA GLY A 528 -5.79 -26.44 20.98
C GLY A 528 -6.24 -26.12 22.39
N LEU A 529 -5.56 -25.20 23.10
CA LEU A 529 -5.93 -24.82 24.47
C LEU A 529 -7.39 -24.31 24.58
N PRO A 530 -7.87 -23.34 23.78
CA PRO A 530 -9.23 -22.81 23.93
C PRO A 530 -10.31 -23.86 23.69
N VAL A 531 -10.12 -24.78 22.72
CA VAL A 531 -11.11 -25.84 22.44
C VAL A 531 -11.13 -26.92 23.53
N MET A 532 -10.04 -27.09 24.30
CA MET A 532 -10.02 -27.96 25.48
C MET A 532 -10.66 -27.30 26.70
N ILE A 533 -10.54 -25.98 26.85
CA ILE A 533 -11.23 -25.21 27.90
C ILE A 533 -12.74 -25.20 27.64
N HIS A 534 -13.16 -24.91 26.40
CA HIS A 534 -14.56 -24.83 26.04
C HIS A 534 -15.25 -26.21 26.17
N PRO A 535 -16.42 -26.31 26.83
CA PRO A 535 -17.05 -27.59 27.09
C PRO A 535 -17.52 -28.32 25.82
N ASN A 536 -18.04 -27.58 24.84
CA ASN A 536 -18.61 -28.15 23.60
C ASN A 536 -18.36 -27.22 22.39
N PRO A 537 -17.13 -27.14 21.85
CA PRO A 537 -16.79 -26.17 20.79
C PRO A 537 -17.24 -26.68 19.41
N GLU A 538 -18.50 -26.44 19.01
CA GLU A 538 -19.03 -26.99 17.75
C GLU A 538 -18.68 -26.18 16.51
N LYS A 539 -18.70 -24.85 16.60
CA LYS A 539 -18.43 -23.93 15.50
C LYS A 539 -17.31 -22.96 15.91
N VAL A 540 -16.19 -23.06 15.23
CA VAL A 540 -14.98 -22.27 15.50
C VAL A 540 -14.65 -21.39 14.30
N ALA A 541 -14.21 -20.16 14.55
CA ALA A 541 -13.60 -19.28 13.56
C ALA A 541 -12.12 -19.11 13.83
N VAL A 542 -11.33 -18.99 12.76
CA VAL A 542 -9.89 -18.70 12.79
C VAL A 542 -9.58 -17.64 11.75
N ILE A 543 -8.80 -16.63 12.13
CA ILE A 543 -8.37 -15.55 11.23
C ILE A 543 -6.88 -15.75 10.94
N GLY A 544 -6.58 -16.07 9.68
CA GLY A 544 -5.27 -16.51 9.21
C GLY A 544 -5.19 -18.03 9.10
N LEU A 545 -4.75 -18.54 7.94
CA LEU A 545 -4.41 -19.96 7.75
C LEU A 545 -2.95 -20.20 8.16
N GLY A 546 -2.02 -19.34 7.71
CA GLY A 546 -0.59 -19.48 8.00
C GLY A 546 -0.05 -20.85 7.57
N SER A 547 0.58 -21.59 8.48
CA SER A 547 1.01 -22.98 8.25
C SER A 547 -0.11 -24.01 8.34
N GLY A 548 -1.28 -23.61 8.86
CA GLY A 548 -2.36 -24.52 9.26
C GLY A 548 -2.24 -25.03 10.70
N GLY A 549 -1.19 -24.67 11.44
CA GLY A 549 -0.96 -25.16 12.81
C GLY A 549 -2.09 -24.81 13.79
N THR A 550 -2.63 -23.60 13.70
CA THR A 550 -3.76 -23.16 14.55
C THR A 550 -5.06 -23.88 14.18
N VAL A 551 -5.30 -24.10 12.89
CA VAL A 551 -6.41 -24.92 12.38
C VAL A 551 -6.27 -26.38 12.88
N GLN A 552 -5.06 -26.92 12.84
CA GLN A 552 -4.73 -28.23 13.41
C GLN A 552 -5.02 -28.26 14.91
N GLY A 553 -4.62 -27.23 15.65
CA GLY A 553 -4.95 -27.03 17.06
C GLY A 553 -6.44 -27.15 17.35
N ILE A 554 -7.26 -26.43 16.58
CA ILE A 554 -8.73 -26.38 16.71
C ILE A 554 -9.40 -27.73 16.41
N GLY A 555 -8.88 -28.48 15.43
CA GLY A 555 -9.51 -29.69 14.91
C GLY A 555 -9.57 -30.88 15.88
N GLY A 556 -8.85 -30.82 17.01
CA GLY A 556 -8.66 -31.96 17.91
C GLY A 556 -9.78 -32.26 18.91
N ARG A 557 -10.96 -31.66 18.76
CA ARG A 557 -12.19 -32.03 19.48
C ARG A 557 -13.17 -32.72 18.53
N ALA A 558 -13.75 -33.83 18.97
CA ALA A 558 -14.74 -34.59 18.19
C ALA A 558 -16.05 -33.79 17.99
N GLU A 559 -16.31 -32.88 18.91
CA GLU A 559 -17.46 -32.00 18.94
C GLU A 559 -17.34 -30.86 17.93
N THR A 560 -16.13 -30.51 17.49
CA THR A 560 -15.92 -29.50 16.44
C THR A 560 -16.51 -30.01 15.12
N ARG A 561 -17.55 -29.33 14.62
CA ARG A 561 -18.28 -29.68 13.39
C ARG A 561 -17.97 -28.75 12.22
N ARG A 562 -17.56 -27.52 12.50
CA ARG A 562 -17.27 -26.51 11.48
C ARG A 562 -16.15 -25.57 11.93
N ILE A 563 -15.18 -25.35 11.04
CA ILE A 563 -14.06 -24.42 11.21
C ILE A 563 -14.11 -23.43 10.05
N ASP A 564 -14.52 -22.19 10.31
CA ASP A 564 -14.46 -21.11 9.33
C ASP A 564 -13.08 -20.44 9.40
N CYS A 565 -12.26 -20.60 8.35
CA CYS A 565 -10.91 -20.03 8.28
C CYS A 565 -10.87 -18.87 7.29
N PHE A 566 -10.69 -17.65 7.80
CA PHE A 566 -10.59 -16.44 7.00
C PHE A 566 -9.12 -16.20 6.62
N GLU A 567 -8.81 -16.33 5.33
CA GLU A 567 -7.45 -16.15 4.80
C GLU A 567 -7.44 -15.05 3.75
N ILE A 568 -6.55 -14.07 3.91
CA ILE A 568 -6.45 -12.92 3.00
C ILE A 568 -5.58 -13.24 1.77
N VAL A 569 -4.64 -14.17 1.91
CA VAL A 569 -3.69 -14.60 0.89
C VAL A 569 -4.15 -15.93 0.27
N SER A 570 -4.87 -15.83 -0.85
CA SER A 570 -5.64 -16.94 -1.43
C SER A 570 -4.80 -18.09 -1.98
N ASN A 571 -3.52 -17.86 -2.29
CA ASN A 571 -2.62 -18.90 -2.76
C ASN A 571 -1.96 -19.74 -1.64
N GLN A 572 -2.17 -19.38 -0.36
CA GLN A 572 -1.50 -20.05 0.76
C GLN A 572 -1.90 -21.52 0.89
N ALA A 573 -3.19 -21.85 0.73
CA ALA A 573 -3.68 -23.22 0.84
C ALA A 573 -3.08 -24.15 -0.24
N GLN A 574 -2.95 -23.64 -1.47
CA GLN A 574 -2.30 -24.39 -2.55
C GLN A 574 -0.83 -24.67 -2.23
N LEU A 575 -0.11 -23.66 -1.72
CA LEU A 575 1.30 -23.81 -1.37
C LEU A 575 1.52 -24.81 -0.22
N LEU A 576 0.62 -24.86 0.77
CA LEU A 576 0.64 -25.88 1.82
C LEU A 576 0.39 -27.29 1.27
N ALA A 577 -0.50 -27.45 0.28
CA ALA A 577 -0.73 -28.73 -0.37
C ALA A 577 0.51 -29.21 -1.14
N GLU A 578 1.22 -28.30 -1.82
CA GLU A 578 2.50 -28.59 -2.46
C GLU A 578 3.58 -29.00 -1.44
N TYR A 579 3.64 -28.31 -0.29
CA TYR A 579 4.52 -28.71 0.81
C TYR A 579 4.20 -30.11 1.32
N ALA A 580 2.93 -30.41 1.59
CA ALA A 580 2.51 -31.71 2.10
C ALA A 580 2.93 -32.85 1.16
N ALA A 581 2.81 -32.63 -0.16
CA ALA A 581 3.25 -33.59 -1.17
C ALA A 581 4.78 -33.76 -1.20
N VAL A 582 5.55 -32.66 -1.12
CA VAL A 582 7.03 -32.69 -1.19
C VAL A 582 7.64 -33.26 0.10
N ALA A 583 7.15 -32.84 1.26
CA ALA A 583 7.64 -33.27 2.57
C ALA A 583 7.01 -34.59 3.07
N ASN A 584 6.01 -35.11 2.35
CA ASN A 584 5.19 -36.26 2.76
C ASN A 584 4.54 -36.01 4.15
N ASP A 585 4.08 -34.78 4.39
CA ASP A 585 3.46 -34.34 5.64
C ASP A 585 1.95 -34.63 5.64
N ARG A 586 1.60 -35.77 6.23
CA ARG A 586 0.21 -36.22 6.36
C ARG A 586 -0.63 -35.33 7.26
N ALA A 587 -0.04 -34.59 8.19
CA ALA A 587 -0.79 -33.73 9.10
C ALA A 587 -1.32 -32.50 8.36
N VAL A 588 -0.48 -31.87 7.53
CA VAL A 588 -0.89 -30.76 6.66
C VAL A 588 -1.94 -31.23 5.65
N GLU A 589 -1.71 -32.40 5.01
CA GLU A 589 -2.68 -33.01 4.09
C GLU A 589 -4.04 -33.26 4.76
N TYR A 590 -4.04 -33.79 5.98
CA TYR A 590 -5.25 -34.02 6.77
C TYR A 590 -6.01 -32.72 7.05
N VAL A 591 -5.31 -31.66 7.48
CA VAL A 591 -5.92 -30.36 7.77
C VAL A 591 -6.60 -29.77 6.53
N LEU A 592 -5.93 -29.80 5.36
CA LEU A 592 -6.46 -29.25 4.13
C LEU A 592 -7.63 -30.07 3.53
N SER A 593 -7.72 -31.36 3.87
CA SER A 593 -8.79 -32.25 3.42
C SER A 593 -9.92 -32.44 4.44
N ASP A 594 -9.83 -31.81 5.60
CA ASP A 594 -10.85 -31.88 6.64
C ASP A 594 -12.16 -31.23 6.16
N LYS A 595 -13.22 -32.03 6.04
CA LYS A 595 -14.55 -31.57 5.58
C LYS A 595 -15.19 -30.52 6.49
N ARG A 596 -14.69 -30.39 7.73
CA ARG A 596 -15.14 -29.37 8.68
C ARG A 596 -14.57 -27.99 8.36
N LEU A 597 -13.42 -27.93 7.67
CA LEU A 597 -12.73 -26.69 7.31
C LEU A 597 -13.41 -26.02 6.12
N GLN A 598 -13.72 -24.74 6.29
CA GLN A 598 -14.23 -23.85 5.26
C GLN A 598 -13.24 -22.71 5.08
N LEU A 599 -12.45 -22.76 4.00
CA LEU A 599 -11.54 -21.68 3.63
C LEU A 599 -12.33 -20.54 2.99
N ILE A 600 -12.24 -19.35 3.57
CA ILE A 600 -12.95 -18.14 3.14
C ILE A 600 -11.91 -17.09 2.80
N PHE A 601 -11.73 -16.83 1.50
CA PHE A 601 -10.69 -15.91 1.02
C PHE A 601 -11.11 -14.43 1.10
N ARG A 602 -11.09 -13.89 2.33
CA ARG A 602 -11.47 -12.52 2.66
C ARG A 602 -10.70 -12.02 3.88
N ASP A 603 -10.61 -10.70 4.01
CA ASP A 603 -10.21 -10.04 5.25
C ASP A 603 -11.10 -10.51 6.41
N GLY A 604 -10.49 -11.04 7.47
CA GLY A 604 -11.21 -11.67 8.58
C GLY A 604 -12.06 -10.70 9.40
N ARG A 605 -11.59 -9.46 9.60
CA ARG A 605 -12.37 -8.43 10.31
C ARG A 605 -13.58 -8.01 9.48
N TYR A 606 -13.38 -7.76 8.20
CA TYR A 606 -14.44 -7.43 7.27
C TYR A 606 -15.48 -8.57 7.23
N ALA A 607 -15.05 -9.81 7.05
CA ALA A 607 -15.94 -10.97 6.96
C ALA A 607 -16.75 -11.22 8.24
N LEU A 608 -16.12 -11.11 9.43
CA LEU A 608 -16.82 -11.23 10.72
C LEU A 608 -17.83 -10.11 10.96
N ARG A 609 -17.58 -8.91 10.44
CA ARG A 609 -18.53 -7.79 10.54
C ARG A 609 -19.78 -8.08 9.70
N GLN A 610 -19.60 -8.52 8.47
CA GLN A 610 -20.66 -8.76 7.48
C GLN A 610 -21.54 -9.99 7.83
N ARG A 611 -21.00 -10.96 8.57
CA ARG A 611 -21.72 -12.21 8.88
C ARG A 611 -22.42 -12.14 10.24
N PRO A 612 -23.69 -12.60 10.33
CA PRO A 612 -24.41 -12.67 11.61
C PRO A 612 -24.01 -13.89 12.46
N ASP A 613 -23.16 -14.77 11.92
CA ASP A 613 -22.74 -16.01 12.56
C ASP A 613 -22.12 -15.77 13.95
N LEU A 614 -22.53 -16.58 14.92
CA LEU A 614 -21.91 -16.66 16.24
C LEU A 614 -21.06 -17.92 16.36
N TYR A 615 -19.96 -17.83 17.12
CA TYR A 615 -18.96 -18.88 17.27
C TYR A 615 -18.76 -19.27 18.73
N ASP A 616 -18.44 -20.54 18.97
CA ASP A 616 -18.05 -21.05 20.29
C ASP A 616 -16.62 -20.62 20.62
N VAL A 617 -15.74 -20.59 19.63
CA VAL A 617 -14.38 -20.05 19.74
C VAL A 617 -14.10 -19.19 18.51
N ILE A 618 -13.51 -18.01 18.72
CA ILE A 618 -12.93 -17.19 17.64
C ILE A 618 -11.45 -17.00 17.96
N GLU A 619 -10.60 -17.50 17.09
CA GLU A 619 -9.15 -17.40 17.17
C GLU A 619 -8.66 -16.38 16.14
N ALA A 620 -7.68 -15.55 16.53
CA ALA A 620 -7.05 -14.58 15.66
C ALA A 620 -5.50 -14.67 15.75
N ASP A 621 -4.91 -15.28 14.73
CA ASP A 621 -3.47 -15.52 14.58
C ASP A 621 -3.01 -15.13 13.16
N ALA A 622 -3.04 -13.83 12.86
CA ALA A 622 -2.85 -13.34 11.49
C ALA A 622 -1.64 -12.41 11.28
N LEU A 623 -1.36 -11.45 12.18
CA LEU A 623 -0.32 -10.45 11.95
C LEU A 623 0.53 -10.19 13.19
N ARG A 624 1.80 -9.86 12.94
CA ARG A 624 2.68 -9.27 13.96
C ARG A 624 2.24 -7.82 14.24
N PRO A 625 2.31 -7.33 15.48
CA PRO A 625 1.85 -5.97 15.80
C PRO A 625 2.60 -4.85 15.08
N SER A 626 3.82 -5.06 14.54
CA SER A 626 4.53 -4.04 13.73
C SER A 626 4.28 -4.15 12.22
N SER A 627 3.53 -5.16 11.77
CA SER A 627 3.22 -5.33 10.35
C SER A 627 2.21 -4.28 9.90
N ALA A 628 2.22 -3.97 8.60
CA ALA A 628 1.19 -3.12 8.01
C ALA A 628 -0.21 -3.69 8.28
N PHE A 629 -1.14 -2.81 8.64
CA PHE A 629 -2.53 -3.12 8.97
C PHE A 629 -2.74 -3.96 10.24
N SER A 630 -1.71 -4.22 11.03
CA SER A 630 -1.86 -4.91 12.32
C SER A 630 -2.83 -4.19 13.27
N GLY A 631 -2.93 -2.85 13.16
CA GLY A 631 -3.90 -2.05 13.89
C GLY A 631 -5.35 -2.48 13.68
N ASN A 632 -5.66 -3.12 12.55
CA ASN A 632 -6.99 -3.62 12.24
C ASN A 632 -7.40 -4.80 13.12
N ILE A 633 -6.46 -5.57 13.67
CA ILE A 633 -6.74 -6.80 14.44
C ILE A 633 -6.26 -6.76 15.91
N TYR A 634 -5.72 -5.62 16.36
CA TYR A 634 -5.28 -5.42 17.75
C TYR A 634 -5.95 -4.22 18.42
N SER A 635 -6.99 -3.65 17.82
CA SER A 635 -7.72 -2.51 18.37
C SER A 635 -8.82 -2.91 19.34
N LYS A 636 -9.21 -1.96 20.20
CA LYS A 636 -10.37 -2.08 21.08
C LYS A 636 -11.64 -2.41 20.30
N GLU A 637 -11.85 -1.74 19.17
CA GLU A 637 -13.03 -1.92 18.32
C GLU A 637 -13.07 -3.30 17.67
N TYR A 638 -11.92 -3.83 17.24
CA TYR A 638 -11.83 -5.20 16.73
C TYR A 638 -12.12 -6.23 17.82
N PHE A 639 -11.54 -6.09 19.02
CA PHE A 639 -11.86 -7.00 20.11
C PHE A 639 -13.33 -6.91 20.52
N ALA A 640 -13.95 -5.72 20.44
CA ALA A 640 -15.38 -5.57 20.67
C ALA A 640 -16.21 -6.30 19.60
N LEU A 641 -15.77 -6.29 18.33
CA LEU A 641 -16.33 -7.11 17.26
C LEU A 641 -16.23 -8.60 17.60
N LEU A 642 -15.06 -9.10 18.00
CA LEU A 642 -14.91 -10.51 18.42
C LEU A 642 -15.90 -10.85 19.54
N ARG A 643 -15.96 -10.03 20.58
CA ARG A 643 -16.86 -10.19 21.72
C ARG A 643 -18.34 -10.27 21.30
N SER A 644 -18.75 -9.50 20.30
CA SER A 644 -20.12 -9.47 19.77
C SER A 644 -20.49 -10.69 18.93
N ARG A 645 -19.49 -11.46 18.46
CA ARG A 645 -19.67 -12.66 17.64
C ARG A 645 -19.51 -13.97 18.43
N LEU A 646 -19.44 -13.90 19.75
CA LEU A 646 -19.39 -15.08 20.61
C LEU A 646 -20.79 -15.59 20.96
N LYS A 647 -20.96 -16.91 20.92
CA LYS A 647 -22.07 -17.61 21.56
C LYS A 647 -21.98 -17.50 23.09
N PRO A 648 -23.04 -17.86 23.84
CA PRO A 648 -22.94 -18.09 25.29
C PRO A 648 -21.78 -19.03 25.61
N LYS A 649 -21.01 -18.72 26.67
CA LYS A 649 -19.73 -19.39 27.04
C LYS A 649 -18.61 -19.31 26.00
N GLY A 650 -18.79 -18.55 24.92
CA GLY A 650 -17.82 -18.47 23.85
C GLY A 650 -16.50 -17.83 24.28
N LEU A 651 -15.42 -18.17 23.58
CA LEU A 651 -14.06 -17.72 23.86
C LEU A 651 -13.48 -16.97 22.66
N ALA A 652 -12.99 -15.75 22.87
CA ALA A 652 -12.15 -15.05 21.90
C ALA A 652 -10.68 -15.25 22.26
N VAL A 653 -9.84 -15.54 21.28
CA VAL A 653 -8.43 -15.92 21.46
C VAL A 653 -7.56 -15.05 20.56
N THR A 654 -6.46 -14.55 21.10
CA THR A 654 -5.46 -13.80 20.34
C THR A 654 -4.08 -14.00 20.95
N TRP A 655 -3.04 -13.93 20.11
CA TRP A 655 -1.67 -13.83 20.58
C TRP A 655 -1.44 -12.53 21.40
N CYS A 656 -0.55 -12.58 22.40
CA CYS A 656 -0.25 -11.49 23.33
C CYS A 656 1.15 -10.88 23.14
N PRO A 657 1.38 -10.08 22.09
CA PRO A 657 2.73 -9.64 21.74
C PRO A 657 3.29 -8.47 22.57
N THR A 658 2.40 -7.64 23.12
CA THR A 658 2.75 -6.38 23.79
C THR A 658 1.86 -6.18 25.01
N GLY A 659 2.35 -5.41 25.99
CA GLY A 659 1.53 -4.98 27.12
C GLY A 659 0.32 -4.13 26.69
N ARG A 660 0.43 -3.43 25.55
CA ARG A 660 -0.65 -2.62 24.98
C ARG A 660 -1.78 -3.48 24.43
N VAL A 661 -1.48 -4.60 23.76
CA VAL A 661 -2.48 -5.60 23.34
C VAL A 661 -3.20 -6.17 24.56
N LEU A 662 -2.46 -6.58 25.59
CA LEU A 662 -3.03 -7.06 26.86
C LEU A 662 -4.00 -6.04 27.48
N ASN A 663 -3.58 -4.78 27.60
CA ASN A 663 -4.42 -3.72 28.16
C ASN A 663 -5.69 -3.49 27.32
N THR A 664 -5.54 -3.47 26.00
CA THR A 664 -6.66 -3.27 25.06
C THR A 664 -7.68 -4.40 25.18
N PHE A 665 -7.21 -5.65 25.24
CA PHE A 665 -8.08 -6.83 25.37
C PHE A 665 -8.85 -6.85 26.70
N ARG A 666 -8.17 -6.51 27.81
CA ARG A 666 -8.78 -6.43 29.16
C ARG A 666 -9.82 -5.32 29.31
N GLN A 667 -9.81 -4.29 28.46
CA GLN A 667 -10.87 -3.28 28.45
C GLN A 667 -12.18 -3.79 27.83
N VAL A 668 -12.11 -4.80 26.97
CA VAL A 668 -13.26 -5.29 26.21
C VAL A 668 -13.90 -6.49 26.89
N PHE A 669 -13.09 -7.44 27.34
CA PHE A 669 -13.57 -8.69 27.93
C PHE A 669 -13.62 -8.62 29.46
N PRO A 670 -14.76 -8.95 30.10
CA PRO A 670 -14.88 -8.94 31.55
C PRO A 670 -14.10 -10.07 32.23
N TYR A 671 -13.91 -11.21 31.56
CA TYR A 671 -13.14 -12.35 32.05
C TYR A 671 -12.01 -12.63 31.07
N VAL A 672 -10.77 -12.61 31.56
CA VAL A 672 -9.57 -12.81 30.75
C VAL A 672 -8.69 -13.86 31.40
N LEU A 673 -8.44 -14.93 30.67
CA LEU A 673 -7.36 -15.86 30.92
C LEU A 673 -6.12 -15.40 30.17
N TYR A 674 -4.99 -15.41 30.86
CA TYR A 674 -3.71 -15.02 30.31
C TYR A 674 -2.71 -16.16 30.50
N VAL A 675 -2.17 -16.63 29.38
CA VAL A 675 -1.00 -17.50 29.33
C VAL A 675 0.18 -16.58 29.10
N GLU A 676 1.08 -16.49 30.08
CA GLU A 676 2.14 -15.49 30.12
C GLU A 676 2.82 -15.35 28.77
N HIS A 677 2.73 -14.13 28.22
CA HIS A 677 3.46 -13.71 27.03
C HIS A 677 3.06 -14.40 25.71
N LEU A 678 2.01 -15.23 25.75
CA LEU A 678 1.62 -16.06 24.62
C LEU A 678 0.14 -15.86 24.24
N VAL A 679 -0.80 -16.19 25.11
CA VAL A 679 -2.23 -16.28 24.73
C VAL A 679 -3.09 -15.42 25.63
N LEU A 680 -4.03 -14.69 25.02
CA LEU A 680 -5.17 -14.08 25.71
C LEU A 680 -6.44 -14.82 25.32
N ILE A 681 -7.22 -15.25 26.31
CA ILE A 681 -8.54 -15.82 26.09
C ILE A 681 -9.57 -15.00 26.85
N GLY A 682 -10.53 -14.43 26.15
CA GLY A 682 -11.57 -13.55 26.67
C GLY A 682 -12.95 -14.16 26.55
N SER A 683 -13.81 -13.91 27.54
CA SER A 683 -15.22 -14.34 27.49
C SER A 683 -16.17 -13.31 28.11
N ASN A 684 -17.44 -13.41 27.70
CA ASN A 684 -18.55 -12.68 28.31
C ASN A 684 -18.97 -13.27 29.67
N GLU A 685 -18.61 -14.54 29.92
CA GLU A 685 -18.95 -15.30 31.12
C GLU A 685 -17.68 -15.77 31.85
N PRO A 686 -17.76 -16.15 33.15
CA PRO A 686 -16.61 -16.70 33.87
C PRO A 686 -15.99 -17.90 33.15
N ILE A 687 -14.68 -17.83 32.90
CA ILE A 687 -13.91 -18.93 32.30
C ILE A 687 -13.64 -19.98 33.39
N LEU A 688 -14.19 -21.18 33.21
CA LEU A 688 -14.00 -22.29 34.15
C LEU A 688 -12.74 -23.09 33.77
N LEU A 689 -11.65 -22.89 34.52
CA LEU A 689 -10.43 -23.68 34.39
C LEU A 689 -10.51 -24.97 35.21
N ASP A 690 -11.24 -25.96 34.68
CA ASP A 690 -11.19 -27.32 35.21
C ASP A 690 -10.07 -28.11 34.55
N TRP A 691 -8.90 -28.15 35.19
CA TRP A 691 -7.74 -28.86 34.69
C TRP A 691 -7.96 -30.36 34.51
N GLY A 692 -8.81 -30.98 35.33
CA GLY A 692 -9.16 -32.40 35.19
C GLY A 692 -9.99 -32.64 33.94
N ALA A 693 -10.98 -31.78 33.68
CA ALA A 693 -11.76 -31.84 32.43
C ALA A 693 -10.91 -31.53 31.20
N ILE A 694 -9.99 -30.55 31.28
CA ILE A 694 -9.07 -30.20 30.20
C ILE A 694 -8.16 -31.41 29.90
N GLU A 695 -7.58 -32.04 30.91
CA GLU A 695 -6.76 -33.25 30.77
C GLU A 695 -7.56 -34.38 30.11
N GLN A 696 -8.76 -34.66 30.63
CA GLN A 696 -9.63 -35.71 30.09
C GLN A 696 -9.96 -35.49 28.61
N ARG A 697 -10.24 -34.24 28.21
CA ARG A 697 -10.51 -33.89 26.81
C ARG A 697 -9.26 -34.01 25.96
N ALA A 698 -8.13 -33.43 26.39
CA ALA A 698 -6.86 -33.44 25.67
C ALA A 698 -6.29 -34.86 25.49
N THR A 699 -6.58 -35.76 26.45
CA THR A 699 -6.13 -37.15 26.44
C THR A 699 -7.18 -38.14 25.90
N SER A 700 -8.32 -37.65 25.41
CA SER A 700 -9.34 -38.48 24.77
C SER A 700 -8.78 -39.25 23.57
N VAL A 701 -9.40 -40.38 23.22
CA VAL A 701 -8.96 -41.21 22.08
C VAL A 701 -8.91 -40.39 20.80
N PHE A 702 -9.95 -39.57 20.56
CA PHE A 702 -10.02 -38.70 19.39
C PHE A 702 -8.88 -37.67 19.38
N SER A 703 -8.68 -36.94 20.48
CA SER A 703 -7.65 -35.90 20.57
C SER A 703 -6.24 -36.49 20.42
N LYS A 704 -5.94 -37.63 21.08
CA LYS A 704 -4.65 -38.31 20.93
C LYS A 704 -4.38 -38.75 19.49
N GLN A 705 -5.39 -39.26 18.78
CA GLN A 705 -5.26 -39.61 17.37
C GLN A 705 -5.03 -38.36 16.51
N HIS A 706 -5.80 -37.29 16.73
CA HIS A 706 -5.69 -36.04 15.98
C HIS A 706 -4.32 -35.37 16.10
N TYR A 707 -3.85 -35.12 17.32
CA TYR A 707 -2.54 -34.48 17.54
C TYR A 707 -1.37 -35.45 17.28
N GLY A 708 -1.59 -36.75 17.47
CA GLY A 708 -0.61 -37.79 17.15
C GLY A 708 -0.25 -37.84 15.66
N MET A 709 -1.17 -37.52 14.75
CA MET A 709 -0.85 -37.38 13.30
C MET A 709 0.18 -36.28 13.04
N ALA A 710 0.20 -35.23 13.86
CA ALA A 710 1.13 -34.13 13.79
C ALA A 710 2.40 -34.34 14.65
N ASN A 711 2.55 -35.51 15.28
CA ASN A 711 3.57 -35.80 16.31
C ASN A 711 3.58 -34.79 17.48
N VAL A 712 2.41 -34.27 17.85
CA VAL A 712 2.26 -33.34 18.99
C VAL A 712 1.55 -34.04 20.14
N ASP A 713 2.09 -33.95 21.35
CA ASP A 713 1.39 -34.31 22.59
C ASP A 713 0.78 -33.04 23.20
N LEU A 714 -0.50 -32.80 22.89
CA LEU A 714 -1.18 -31.58 23.34
C LEU A 714 -1.23 -31.47 24.86
N TRP A 715 -1.45 -32.56 25.60
CA TRP A 715 -1.56 -32.47 27.05
C TRP A 715 -0.24 -32.07 27.69
N LYS A 716 0.86 -32.68 27.26
CA LYS A 716 2.21 -32.30 27.69
C LYS A 716 2.52 -30.83 27.37
N LEU A 717 2.07 -30.36 26.21
CA LEU A 717 2.21 -28.96 25.82
C LEU A 717 1.37 -28.03 26.71
N ILE A 718 0.12 -28.34 26.99
CA ILE A 718 -0.73 -27.58 27.92
C ILE A 718 -0.14 -27.57 29.33
N GLU A 719 0.36 -28.71 29.81
CA GLU A 719 0.98 -28.84 31.14
C GLU A 719 2.22 -27.95 31.27
N LYS A 720 3.03 -27.83 30.22
CA LYS A 720 4.18 -26.92 30.19
C LYS A 720 3.78 -25.45 30.43
N PHE A 721 2.63 -25.02 29.90
CA PHE A 721 2.15 -23.63 30.05
C PHE A 721 1.20 -23.42 31.23
N ARG A 722 0.76 -24.49 31.90
CA ARG A 722 -0.13 -24.42 33.07
C ARG A 722 0.40 -23.53 34.20
N PRO A 723 1.69 -23.57 34.61
CA PRO A 723 2.20 -22.73 35.71
C PRO A 723 2.11 -21.23 35.43
N VAL A 724 2.13 -20.85 34.14
CA VAL A 724 2.10 -19.47 33.68
C VAL A 724 0.71 -19.05 33.16
N THR A 725 -0.30 -19.90 33.38
CA THR A 725 -1.70 -19.65 33.00
C THR A 725 -2.48 -19.14 34.20
N GLN A 726 -3.04 -17.94 34.10
CA GLN A 726 -3.78 -17.30 35.18
C GLN A 726 -5.01 -16.54 34.72
N LEU A 727 -6.07 -16.56 35.52
CA LEU A 727 -7.21 -15.66 35.36
C LEU A 727 -6.82 -14.28 35.88
N LEU A 728 -6.91 -13.27 35.02
CA LEU A 728 -6.61 -11.91 35.41
C LEU A 728 -7.83 -11.26 36.08
N PRO A 729 -7.63 -10.54 37.20
CA PRO A 729 -8.70 -9.79 37.81
C PRO A 729 -9.15 -8.67 36.85
N ARG A 730 -10.41 -8.25 36.98
CA ARG A 730 -10.91 -7.08 36.26
C ARG A 730 -10.02 -5.87 36.61
N PRO A 731 -9.53 -5.09 35.64
CA PRO A 731 -8.69 -3.93 35.93
C PRO A 731 -9.42 -2.95 36.85
N THR A 732 -8.78 -2.53 37.94
CA THR A 732 -9.28 -1.47 38.83
C THR A 732 -9.08 -0.08 38.26
N THR A 733 -8.08 0.09 37.38
CA THR A 733 -7.81 1.29 36.61
C THR A 733 -7.70 0.94 35.12
N VAL A 734 -8.15 1.85 34.26
CA VAL A 734 -8.08 1.70 32.80
C VAL A 734 -6.74 2.30 32.35
N PRO A 735 -5.80 1.51 31.79
CA PRO A 735 -4.54 2.06 31.30
C PRO A 735 -4.76 2.93 30.06
N ASP A 736 -4.13 4.10 29.99
CA ASP A 736 -4.19 5.01 28.82
C ASP A 736 -3.41 4.47 27.60
N GLU A 737 -2.57 3.45 27.80
CA GLU A 737 -1.84 2.77 26.72
C GLU A 737 -2.63 1.60 26.15
N ILE A 738 -3.54 1.92 25.22
CA ILE A 738 -4.28 0.96 24.39
C ILE A 738 -4.12 1.25 22.89
N ASN A 739 -4.48 0.28 22.07
CA ASN A 739 -4.69 0.43 20.64
C ASN A 739 -6.18 0.72 20.36
N THR A 740 -6.42 1.68 19.48
CA THR A 740 -7.76 1.96 18.91
C THR A 740 -7.63 2.00 17.39
N ASP A 741 -8.72 1.82 16.66
CA ASP A 741 -8.73 1.94 15.20
C ASP A 741 -8.11 3.25 14.71
N LEU A 742 -8.41 4.35 15.41
CA LEU A 742 -7.95 5.69 15.06
C LEU A 742 -6.55 6.01 15.60
N PHE A 743 -6.01 5.19 16.48
CA PHE A 743 -4.65 5.32 17.00
C PHE A 743 -4.01 3.94 17.29
N PRO A 744 -3.58 3.22 16.23
CA PRO A 744 -2.95 1.90 16.36
C PRO A 744 -1.47 2.06 16.73
N LYS A 745 -1.18 2.37 18.00
CA LYS A 745 0.17 2.69 18.47
C LYS A 745 1.18 1.56 18.25
N ASP A 746 0.78 0.31 18.42
CA ASP A 746 1.67 -0.82 18.17
C ASP A 746 2.11 -0.91 16.70
N GLU A 747 1.23 -0.58 15.75
CA GLU A 747 1.59 -0.62 14.32
C GLU A 747 2.73 0.36 13.97
N TYR A 748 2.77 1.54 14.60
CA TYR A 748 3.71 2.62 14.25
C TYR A 748 4.80 2.88 15.30
N SER A 749 4.69 2.33 16.51
CA SER A 749 5.53 2.71 17.64
C SER A 749 5.75 1.59 18.67
N ILE A 750 6.19 0.41 18.24
CA ILE A 750 6.72 -0.61 19.17
C ILE A 750 8.09 -0.18 19.68
N ARG A 751 8.19 0.08 21.00
CA ARG A 751 9.48 0.23 21.69
C ARG A 751 9.98 -1.15 22.12
N GLN A 752 11.29 -1.35 22.25
CA GLN A 752 11.82 -2.63 22.76
C GLN A 752 11.24 -3.01 24.13
N ARG A 753 10.99 -2.03 25.00
CA ARG A 753 10.33 -2.22 26.30
C ARG A 753 8.84 -2.57 26.23
N ASP A 754 8.20 -2.31 25.10
CA ASP A 754 6.78 -2.61 24.87
C ASP A 754 6.62 -4.06 24.39
N LYS A 755 7.71 -4.67 23.88
CA LYS A 755 7.75 -6.09 23.56
C LYS A 755 7.74 -6.88 24.84
N VAL A 756 6.89 -7.87 24.85
CA VAL A 756 6.92 -8.92 25.83
C VAL A 756 8.16 -9.79 25.55
N GLY A 757 9.01 -10.03 26.55
CA GLY A 757 10.21 -10.86 26.40
C GLY A 757 9.79 -12.31 26.12
N TYR A 758 10.40 -12.92 25.10
CA TYR A 758 10.24 -14.34 24.78
C TYR A 758 11.28 -15.20 25.48
#